data_AF-A0AAU7PE02-F1
#
_entry.id   AF-A0AAU7PE02-F1
#
_cell.length_a   1.000
_cell.length_b   1.000
_cell.length_c   1.000
_cell.angle_alpha   90.00
_cell.angle_beta   90.00
_cell.angle_gamma   90.00
#
_symmetry.space_group_name_H-M   'P 1'
#
loop_
_entity.id
_entity.type
_entity.pdbx_description
1 polymer ?
#
loop_
_entity_poly.entity_id
_entity_poly.type
_entity_poly.pdbx_seq_one_letter_code
_entity_poly.pdbx_strand_id
1 'polypeptide(L)'
;MLGLGGFIAVYLGLLGWFAWTAYRLASGLVQGSGGEQAVWLWLVAAGAAFLAVFMAKALVFNKRAERDTRALELRPAEQPELFAFLHRLADEAGAPRPHKVYLSAQVNAGVFYDLSLLNLLLPSRKNLDIGLGLVNVLNLGELKAVLAHEFGHFAQRTMAVGRWVYIAQQIAAHIVGKRDALDKLLATLSRIDLRVAWIGWGLSLIVWSIRSLVEIAFRGVVLAQRALSREMEYQADLVAASLTGSDALVHALHKLEAADDGWQRALRFAGREFAQDRPVKDLFAIQSRIIEHMRVVLNDPGHGVVPAVPEETAHAYRLFQNDIAQPSQMWATHPPSAAREENLKRHYIACPIDARPAMDVLRNAQALREQVSLGLFTGQAPSCVDIEVSLAALEREFAALSLSRRYQGLYLGRSCTRAARTVAELYADPLPQGDLLQALDGLYLPEDGQAIEQLRERERQRASLQALMDGGLRANGGVVTWKGTSLTRAQLPAVIAELDGELQVLRARVSGHDRRCRSVHLAAATTLGGGWPELLRGYLAVLHYTDHTIADLEDAHLLYLQTFHSVIADGRVSARELRQLVAACNELQRGLRRVYEQAAHLRLNAPLAAALGKEHWQQCLPEFRLAEADQSNINPWMDAAKGWVQVTMGALCELRDASLEQLLRAEDAVAAQLRHAAPASSSDTPAAVPADYPVRLPGEERQRNLKQNLWQRFLAADGLFPSVARVAVAASIVAGVLWAGGTVGLAEVVAYNGLQQTVTVTIDDQIASLPPNGRHVFQLTERASHHVSTRSAAGGLIETFDAPSGGHGGQFAYNVAGAALLLHWRASYGAAAEDSTRHLDNARWERTTAQVVFDEPPQTVSGKGSQYRDVVTAVSDRPPHQLLGELTPAQDLALMQAHARWDAGDAPYILQWLAQLQRVAPETLPAVLDERLQRDRQDVAALRMQQDIAAPAQRGQVCARHTASAQAAPQSSALAYAAIRCSTQGPQRDQAFVQAQQRWPRDPWLQRAAAAVQIEQGQLAQAQTLLEQAVRAPALSDEVIVTLARLQRYRGLAPDLPALAQQSAALASIMALESGKGTEGTPYEGYHALAQGELRTAVLKASGNADVHARLLRLAAASKGAGADLLHQVRALPAGAGLDVYTAPSAWALAAREGWQADAARAITLQEADEDAAGIERFFAAVQAGRSPEQAEAALGRVSLVGRGMAYTMAVVVLGERCPTHWRNAARQVLFASERPYLG
;
A
#
# COMPACT_ATOMS: atom_id res chain seq x y z
N MET A 1 22.07 -8.81 7.42
CA MET A 1 21.40 -10.11 7.60
C MET A 1 19.93 -9.95 8.01
N LEU A 2 19.60 -9.22 9.09
CA LEU A 2 18.21 -9.03 9.55
C LEU A 2 17.25 -8.47 8.48
N GLY A 3 17.65 -7.43 7.74
CA GLY A 3 16.80 -6.83 6.70
C GLY A 3 16.47 -7.78 5.53
N LEU A 4 17.39 -8.66 5.17
CA LEU A 4 17.18 -9.65 4.11
C LEU A 4 16.38 -10.86 4.61
N GLY A 5 16.64 -11.33 5.83
CA GLY A 5 15.83 -12.37 6.47
C GLY A 5 14.37 -11.94 6.61
N GLY A 6 14.14 -10.68 6.99
CA GLY A 6 12.81 -10.07 7.01
C GLY A 6 12.15 -10.05 5.63
N PHE A 7 12.89 -9.68 4.58
CA PHE A 7 12.38 -9.72 3.20
C PHE A 7 11.93 -11.13 2.76
N ILE A 8 12.76 -12.15 2.99
CA ILE A 8 12.43 -13.53 2.62
C ILE A 8 11.23 -14.04 3.41
N ALA A 9 11.17 -13.75 4.71
CA ALA A 9 10.05 -14.14 5.57
C ALA A 9 8.73 -13.50 5.10
N VAL A 10 8.75 -12.20 4.77
CA VAL A 10 7.57 -11.51 4.23
C VAL A 10 7.15 -12.08 2.88
N TYR A 11 8.11 -12.36 2.00
CA TYR A 11 7.83 -12.92 0.68
C TYR A 11 7.19 -14.32 0.75
N LEU A 12 7.79 -15.23 1.54
CA LEU A 12 7.26 -16.57 1.75
C LEU A 12 5.93 -16.54 2.51
N GLY A 13 5.77 -15.62 3.46
CA GLY A 13 4.52 -15.38 4.17
C GLY A 13 3.39 -14.97 3.22
N LEU A 14 3.64 -14.02 2.32
CA LEU A 14 2.68 -13.59 1.28
C LEU A 14 2.33 -14.73 0.31
N LEU A 15 3.33 -15.49 -0.16
CA LEU A 15 3.11 -16.66 -1.02
C LEU A 15 2.22 -17.70 -0.32
N GLY A 16 2.58 -18.07 0.91
CA GLY A 16 1.84 -19.02 1.73
C GLY A 16 0.42 -18.54 1.99
N TRP A 17 0.24 -17.25 2.27
CA TRP A 17 -1.07 -16.63 2.44
C TRP A 17 -1.94 -16.76 1.19
N PHE A 18 -1.47 -16.34 0.01
CA PHE A 18 -2.25 -16.44 -1.23
C PHE A 18 -2.58 -17.90 -1.60
N ALA A 19 -1.63 -18.82 -1.40
CA ALA A 19 -1.87 -20.25 -1.63
C ALA A 19 -2.93 -20.81 -0.68
N TRP A 20 -2.86 -20.45 0.61
CA TRP A 20 -3.84 -20.83 1.61
C TRP A 20 -5.23 -20.24 1.33
N THR A 21 -5.32 -18.95 0.97
CA THR A 21 -6.59 -18.31 0.59
C THR A 21 -7.22 -18.99 -0.62
N ALA A 22 -6.43 -19.30 -1.66
CA ALA A 22 -6.92 -20.02 -2.84
C ALA A 22 -7.45 -21.42 -2.47
N TYR A 23 -6.71 -22.17 -1.66
CA TYR A 23 -7.13 -23.49 -1.18
C TYR A 23 -8.42 -23.41 -0.38
N ARG A 24 -8.49 -22.54 0.64
CA ARG A 24 -9.66 -22.35 1.53
C ARG A 24 -10.92 -22.03 0.73
N LEU A 25 -10.84 -21.09 -0.21
CA LEU A 25 -12.01 -20.67 -1.00
C LEU A 25 -12.44 -21.74 -2.00
N ALA A 26 -11.50 -22.43 -2.64
CA ALA A 26 -11.81 -23.50 -3.59
C ALA A 26 -12.38 -24.75 -2.89
N SER A 27 -11.83 -25.15 -1.74
CA SER A 27 -12.35 -26.28 -0.96
C SER A 27 -13.78 -26.03 -0.49
N GLY A 28 -14.09 -24.80 -0.09
CA GLY A 28 -15.43 -24.38 0.27
C GLY A 28 -16.43 -24.52 -0.87
N LEU A 29 -16.09 -23.97 -2.05
CA LEU A 29 -16.96 -24.00 -3.22
C LEU A 29 -17.26 -25.42 -3.71
N VAL A 30 -16.28 -26.33 -3.62
CA VAL A 30 -16.46 -27.75 -3.97
C VAL A 30 -17.41 -28.46 -2.99
N GLN A 31 -17.49 -28.01 -1.74
CA GLN A 31 -18.41 -28.51 -0.72
C GLN A 31 -19.83 -27.91 -0.83
N GLY A 32 -20.11 -27.10 -1.86
CA GLY A 32 -21.46 -26.61 -2.19
C GLY A 32 -21.89 -25.34 -1.45
N SER A 33 -20.95 -24.63 -0.82
CA SER A 33 -21.25 -23.56 0.13
C SER A 33 -21.41 -22.14 -0.43
N GLY A 34 -21.30 -21.97 -1.76
CA GLY A 34 -21.20 -20.64 -2.37
C GLY A 34 -22.51 -19.87 -2.53
N GLY A 35 -23.67 -20.55 -2.48
CA GLY A 35 -24.98 -19.93 -2.71
C GLY A 35 -25.01 -19.03 -3.96
N GLU A 36 -25.64 -17.85 -3.86
CA GLU A 36 -25.66 -16.84 -4.94
C GLU A 36 -24.29 -16.19 -5.20
N GLN A 37 -23.33 -16.27 -4.27
CA GLN A 37 -22.00 -15.67 -4.37
C GLN A 37 -20.94 -16.62 -4.93
N ALA A 38 -21.31 -17.85 -5.30
CA ALA A 38 -20.39 -18.89 -5.74
C ALA A 38 -19.46 -18.41 -6.89
N VAL A 39 -20.02 -17.67 -7.85
CA VAL A 39 -19.26 -17.11 -8.98
C VAL A 39 -18.22 -16.12 -8.51
N TRP A 40 -18.56 -15.24 -7.56
CA TRP A 40 -17.64 -14.26 -7.01
C TRP A 40 -16.49 -14.91 -6.24
N LEU A 41 -16.80 -15.90 -5.40
CA LEU A 41 -15.81 -16.64 -4.64
C LEU A 41 -14.87 -17.44 -5.56
N TRP A 42 -15.36 -18.02 -6.66
CA TRP A 42 -14.51 -18.66 -7.68
C TRP A 42 -13.54 -17.67 -8.33
N LEU A 43 -13.99 -16.44 -8.62
CA LEU A 43 -13.12 -15.39 -9.17
C LEU A 43 -12.03 -14.98 -8.18
N VAL A 44 -12.36 -14.82 -6.89
CA VAL A 44 -11.38 -14.50 -5.84
C VAL A 44 -10.39 -15.65 -5.64
N ALA A 45 -10.86 -16.90 -5.60
CA ALA A 45 -10.01 -18.08 -5.49
C ALA A 45 -9.04 -18.20 -6.68
N ALA A 46 -9.54 -17.99 -7.90
CA ALA A 46 -8.72 -17.98 -9.12
C ALA A 46 -7.69 -16.84 -9.10
N GLY A 47 -8.08 -15.65 -8.64
CA GLY A 47 -7.17 -14.51 -8.46
C GLY A 47 -6.06 -14.77 -7.44
N ALA A 48 -6.39 -15.36 -6.29
CA ALA A 48 -5.43 -15.75 -5.27
C ALA A 48 -4.47 -16.85 -5.77
N ALA A 49 -5.01 -17.86 -6.48
CA ALA A 49 -4.20 -18.92 -7.10
C ALA A 49 -3.25 -18.34 -8.15
N PHE A 50 -3.73 -17.41 -8.99
CA PHE A 50 -2.89 -16.71 -9.96
C PHE A 50 -1.74 -15.95 -9.28
N LEU A 51 -2.01 -15.23 -8.19
CA LEU A 51 -0.97 -14.51 -7.44
C LEU A 51 0.03 -15.46 -6.77
N ALA A 52 -0.44 -16.58 -6.21
CA ALA A 52 0.42 -17.61 -5.64
C ALA A 52 1.35 -18.21 -6.69
N VAL A 53 0.81 -18.57 -7.87
CA VAL A 53 1.62 -19.08 -9.00
C VAL A 53 2.58 -17.99 -9.52
N PHE A 54 2.14 -16.74 -9.61
CA PHE A 54 2.97 -15.62 -10.03
C PHE A 54 4.16 -15.40 -9.09
N MET A 55 3.98 -15.60 -7.78
CA MET A 55 5.07 -15.54 -6.79
C MET A 55 5.92 -16.81 -6.85
N ALA A 56 5.31 -18.00 -6.83
CA ALA A 56 6.01 -19.28 -6.84
C ALA A 56 6.91 -19.47 -8.07
N LYS A 57 6.55 -18.93 -9.24
CA LYS A 57 7.35 -19.07 -10.48
C LYS A 57 8.80 -18.57 -10.31
N ALA A 58 8.99 -17.52 -9.51
CA ALA A 58 10.31 -16.93 -9.26
C ALA A 58 11.22 -17.87 -8.45
N LEU A 59 10.63 -18.87 -7.80
CA LEU A 59 11.31 -19.91 -7.03
C LEU A 59 11.52 -21.21 -7.84
N VAL A 60 10.94 -21.35 -9.04
CA VAL A 60 10.96 -22.63 -9.78
C VAL A 60 11.68 -22.52 -11.13
N PHE A 61 11.61 -21.38 -11.83
CA PHE A 61 12.24 -21.20 -13.13
C PHE A 61 13.71 -20.77 -13.01
N ASN A 62 14.58 -21.73 -12.69
CA ASN A 62 16.03 -21.59 -12.83
C ASN A 62 16.43 -21.80 -14.30
N LYS A 63 16.26 -20.78 -15.16
CA LYS A 63 17.24 -20.64 -16.23
C LYS A 63 18.50 -20.17 -15.54
N ARG A 64 19.56 -21.00 -15.57
CA ARG A 64 20.93 -20.57 -15.26
C ARG A 64 21.07 -19.16 -15.80
N ALA A 65 21.30 -18.17 -14.94
CA ALA A 65 21.66 -16.86 -15.42
C ALA A 65 22.81 -17.09 -16.41
N GLU A 66 22.53 -16.87 -17.69
CA GLU A 66 23.48 -17.07 -18.79
C GLU A 66 24.58 -16.03 -18.60
N ARG A 67 25.52 -16.32 -17.69
CA ARG A 67 26.84 -15.71 -17.72
C ARG A 67 27.68 -16.65 -18.57
N ASP A 68 27.99 -16.13 -19.75
CA ASP A 68 28.77 -16.70 -20.85
C ASP A 68 28.90 -18.23 -20.84
N THR A 69 27.97 -18.92 -21.48
CA THR A 69 28.03 -20.37 -21.78
C THR A 69 29.23 -20.77 -22.66
N ARG A 70 30.21 -19.87 -22.83
CA ARG A 70 31.39 -19.97 -23.70
C ARG A 70 32.71 -20.14 -22.93
N ALA A 71 32.71 -20.08 -21.59
CA ALA A 71 33.91 -20.32 -20.79
C ALA A 71 34.27 -21.81 -20.73
N LEU A 72 35.56 -22.15 -20.87
CA LEU A 72 36.08 -23.51 -20.87
C LEU A 72 36.36 -23.98 -19.44
N GLU A 73 35.68 -25.03 -18.97
CA GLU A 73 35.97 -25.65 -17.66
C GLU A 73 37.28 -26.45 -17.74
N LEU A 74 38.27 -26.10 -16.92
CA LEU A 74 39.57 -26.78 -16.83
C LEU A 74 39.57 -27.84 -15.73
N ARG A 75 40.15 -29.02 -16.02
CA ARG A 75 40.30 -30.10 -15.04
C ARG A 75 41.73 -30.18 -14.49
N PRO A 76 41.93 -30.62 -13.22
CA PRO A 76 43.27 -30.80 -12.64
C PRO A 76 44.20 -31.71 -13.44
N ALA A 77 43.65 -32.71 -14.14
CA ALA A 77 44.44 -33.62 -14.98
C ALA A 77 44.92 -32.96 -16.28
N GLU A 78 44.19 -31.96 -16.79
CA GLU A 78 44.50 -31.25 -18.04
C GLU A 78 45.52 -30.13 -17.79
N GLN A 79 45.47 -29.48 -16.62
CA GLN A 79 46.28 -28.31 -16.25
C GLN A 79 46.92 -28.45 -14.85
N PRO A 80 47.73 -29.47 -14.57
CA PRO A 80 48.23 -29.74 -13.22
C PRO A 80 49.14 -28.62 -12.67
N GLU A 81 49.90 -27.94 -13.53
CA GLU A 81 50.75 -26.81 -13.14
C GLU A 81 49.93 -25.62 -12.64
N LEU A 82 48.86 -25.25 -13.35
CA LEU A 82 47.91 -24.21 -12.93
C LEU A 82 47.25 -24.57 -11.61
N PHE A 83 46.73 -25.80 -11.47
CA PHE A 83 46.07 -26.21 -10.22
C PHE A 83 47.05 -26.27 -9.05
N ALA A 84 48.30 -26.70 -9.25
CA ALA A 84 49.34 -26.65 -8.21
C ALA A 84 49.67 -25.20 -7.81
N PHE A 85 49.73 -24.28 -8.78
CA PHE A 85 49.89 -22.86 -8.52
C PHE A 85 48.71 -22.27 -7.73
N LEU A 86 47.47 -22.53 -8.14
CA LEU A 86 46.26 -22.06 -7.46
C LEU A 86 46.12 -22.65 -6.05
N HIS A 87 46.45 -23.93 -5.86
CA HIS A 87 46.41 -24.56 -4.53
C HIS A 87 47.43 -23.95 -3.58
N ARG A 88 48.67 -23.72 -4.03
CA ARG A 88 49.68 -23.02 -3.20
C ARG A 88 49.21 -21.62 -2.85
N LEU A 89 48.66 -20.88 -3.82
CA LEU A 89 48.17 -19.53 -3.58
C LEU A 89 46.98 -19.51 -2.60
N ALA A 90 46.07 -20.48 -2.70
CA ALA A 90 44.97 -20.65 -1.76
C ALA A 90 45.49 -20.97 -0.34
N ASP A 91 46.46 -21.87 -0.24
CA ASP A 91 47.08 -22.27 1.03
C ASP A 91 47.85 -21.08 1.66
N GLU A 92 48.57 -20.28 0.86
CA GLU A 92 49.25 -19.04 1.28
C GLU A 92 48.27 -17.95 1.75
N ALA A 93 47.15 -17.77 1.04
CA ALA A 93 46.12 -16.79 1.36
C ALA A 93 45.21 -17.19 2.54
N GLY A 94 45.36 -18.41 3.07
CA GLY A 94 44.42 -18.97 4.06
C GLY A 94 43.00 -19.14 3.50
N ALA A 95 42.89 -19.33 2.19
CA ALA A 95 41.65 -19.39 1.43
C ALA A 95 41.26 -20.84 1.08
N PRO A 96 39.95 -21.17 0.97
CA PRO A 96 39.52 -22.45 0.44
C PRO A 96 39.91 -22.59 -1.04
N ARG A 97 40.29 -23.80 -1.45
CA ARG A 97 40.63 -24.12 -2.84
C ARG A 97 39.41 -23.95 -3.78
N PRO A 98 39.60 -23.53 -5.04
CA PRO A 98 38.51 -23.37 -6.01
C PRO A 98 37.91 -24.74 -6.35
N HIS A 99 36.58 -24.79 -6.48
CA HIS A 99 35.87 -26.03 -6.82
C HIS A 99 35.97 -26.36 -8.30
N LYS A 100 35.77 -25.35 -9.15
CA LYS A 100 35.96 -25.40 -10.58
C LYS A 100 36.74 -24.18 -11.04
N VAL A 101 37.56 -24.37 -12.06
CA VAL A 101 38.34 -23.30 -12.70
C VAL A 101 37.87 -23.21 -14.14
N TYR A 102 37.52 -22.00 -14.56
CA TYR A 102 37.07 -21.68 -15.90
C TYR A 102 38.10 -20.78 -16.58
N LEU A 103 38.21 -20.94 -17.89
CA LEU A 103 39.06 -20.15 -18.74
C LEU A 103 38.18 -19.40 -19.75
N SER A 104 38.21 -18.08 -19.71
CA SER A 104 37.39 -17.21 -20.58
C SER A 104 38.28 -16.35 -21.48
N ALA A 105 37.68 -15.68 -22.49
CA ALA A 105 38.43 -14.80 -23.39
C ALA A 105 38.67 -13.40 -22.81
N GLN A 106 38.05 -13.07 -21.68
CA GLN A 106 37.97 -11.71 -21.16
C GLN A 106 39.32 -11.21 -20.61
N VAL A 107 39.48 -9.89 -20.52
CA VAL A 107 40.57 -9.26 -19.74
C VAL A 107 40.10 -9.13 -18.29
N ASN A 108 39.81 -10.25 -17.64
CA ASN A 108 39.23 -10.30 -16.30
C ASN A 108 39.67 -11.57 -15.56
N ALA A 109 39.66 -11.55 -14.22
CA ALA A 109 39.71 -12.74 -13.37
C ALA A 109 38.70 -12.52 -12.24
N GLY A 110 37.97 -13.55 -11.85
CA GLY A 110 36.89 -13.34 -10.89
C GLY A 110 36.35 -14.60 -10.22
N VAL A 111 35.89 -14.45 -8.98
CA VAL A 111 35.20 -15.51 -8.24
C VAL A 111 33.70 -15.49 -8.50
N PHE A 112 33.11 -16.65 -8.76
CA PHE A 112 31.66 -16.79 -8.90
C PHE A 112 31.11 -18.08 -8.27
N TYR A 113 29.78 -18.22 -8.25
CA TYR A 113 29.07 -19.33 -7.61
C TYR A 113 28.14 -20.03 -8.59
N ASP A 114 27.98 -21.34 -8.43
CA ASP A 114 26.85 -22.04 -9.03
C ASP A 114 25.54 -21.56 -8.37
N LEU A 115 24.66 -21.00 -9.19
CA LEU A 115 23.40 -20.42 -8.73
C LEU A 115 22.33 -21.50 -8.67
N SER A 116 21.92 -21.85 -7.44
CA SER A 116 20.76 -22.70 -7.18
C SER A 116 20.08 -22.24 -5.89
N LEU A 117 18.75 -22.34 -5.83
CA LEU A 117 17.98 -22.02 -4.62
C LEU A 117 18.31 -22.97 -3.46
N LEU A 118 18.80 -24.19 -3.76
CA LEU A 118 19.34 -25.11 -2.75
C LEU A 118 20.59 -24.55 -2.04
N ASN A 119 21.32 -23.65 -2.68
CA ASN A 119 22.50 -22.99 -2.10
C ASN A 119 22.15 -21.84 -1.14
N LEU A 120 20.86 -21.58 -0.87
CA LEU A 120 20.39 -20.76 0.27
C LEU A 120 20.58 -21.50 1.60
N LEU A 121 20.43 -22.83 1.61
CA LEU A 121 20.48 -23.63 2.84
C LEU A 121 21.80 -24.40 2.97
N LEU A 122 22.51 -24.62 1.86
CA LEU A 122 23.79 -25.35 1.79
C LEU A 122 24.93 -24.45 1.29
N PRO A 123 26.17 -24.63 1.74
CA PRO A 123 27.30 -23.84 1.26
C PRO A 123 27.53 -24.07 -0.24
N SER A 124 27.38 -23.04 -1.07
CA SER A 124 27.82 -23.08 -2.47
C SER A 124 29.34 -23.17 -2.54
N ARG A 125 29.82 -23.96 -3.49
CA ARG A 125 31.24 -24.08 -3.81
C ARG A 125 31.67 -22.90 -4.69
N LYS A 126 32.83 -22.31 -4.40
CA LYS A 126 33.38 -21.14 -5.12
C LYS A 126 34.10 -21.60 -6.39
N ASN A 127 33.73 -21.04 -7.53
CA ASN A 127 34.37 -21.26 -8.83
C ASN A 127 35.23 -20.05 -9.18
N LEU A 128 36.33 -20.26 -9.91
CA LEU A 128 37.26 -19.22 -10.33
C LEU A 128 37.21 -19.11 -11.86
N ASP A 129 37.03 -17.91 -12.39
CA ASP A 129 37.21 -17.60 -13.82
C ASP A 129 38.55 -16.90 -14.02
N ILE A 130 39.32 -17.35 -15.01
CA ILE A 130 40.60 -16.77 -15.40
C ILE A 130 40.50 -16.39 -16.87
N GLY A 131 40.52 -15.10 -17.16
CA GLY A 131 40.46 -14.60 -18.53
C GLY A 131 41.83 -14.67 -19.21
N LEU A 132 41.92 -15.34 -20.35
CA LEU A 132 43.15 -15.41 -21.16
C LEU A 132 43.58 -14.05 -21.67
N GLY A 133 42.66 -13.11 -21.92
CA GLY A 133 43.00 -11.76 -22.36
C GLY A 133 43.82 -10.99 -21.31
N LEU A 134 43.66 -11.35 -20.03
CA LEU A 134 44.46 -10.86 -18.91
C LEU A 134 45.81 -11.59 -18.83
N VAL A 135 45.79 -12.93 -18.82
CA VAL A 135 46.99 -13.77 -18.71
C VAL A 135 47.97 -13.51 -19.85
N ASN A 136 47.48 -13.15 -21.04
CA ASN A 136 48.29 -12.84 -22.21
C ASN A 136 49.15 -11.57 -22.06
N VAL A 137 48.80 -10.64 -21.17
CA VAL A 137 49.50 -9.35 -20.99
C VAL A 137 50.34 -9.30 -19.71
N LEU A 138 49.93 -10.01 -18.66
CA LEU A 138 50.62 -10.00 -17.37
C LEU A 138 51.82 -10.95 -17.32
N ASN A 139 52.80 -10.63 -16.47
CA ASN A 139 53.80 -11.61 -16.02
C ASN A 139 53.25 -12.45 -14.85
N LEU A 140 53.98 -13.49 -14.45
CA LEU A 140 53.54 -14.45 -13.44
C LEU A 140 53.39 -13.81 -12.06
N GLY A 141 54.24 -12.84 -11.70
CA GLY A 141 54.13 -12.10 -10.44
C GLY A 141 52.88 -11.21 -10.38
N GLU A 142 52.58 -10.51 -11.46
CA GLU A 142 51.37 -9.70 -11.63
C GLU A 142 50.10 -10.56 -11.64
N LEU A 143 50.12 -11.71 -12.36
CA LEU A 143 49.02 -12.67 -12.32
C LEU A 143 48.83 -13.24 -10.91
N LYS A 144 49.92 -13.58 -10.20
CA LYS A 144 49.86 -14.02 -8.80
C LYS A 144 49.18 -12.95 -7.94
N ALA A 145 49.49 -11.67 -8.13
CA ALA A 145 48.91 -10.58 -7.36
C ALA A 145 47.40 -10.42 -7.64
N VAL A 146 46.97 -10.48 -8.90
CA VAL A 146 45.55 -10.44 -9.26
C VAL A 146 44.80 -11.65 -8.68
N LEU A 147 45.35 -12.85 -8.82
CA LEU A 147 44.72 -14.04 -8.23
C LEU A 147 44.76 -14.01 -6.70
N ALA A 148 45.79 -13.45 -6.09
CA ALA A 148 45.88 -13.28 -4.63
C ALA A 148 44.79 -12.33 -4.12
N HIS A 149 44.47 -11.28 -4.88
CA HIS A 149 43.33 -10.41 -4.62
C HIS A 149 42.02 -11.20 -4.67
N GLU A 150 41.79 -11.99 -5.73
CA GLU A 150 40.62 -12.88 -5.82
C GLU A 150 40.55 -13.87 -4.64
N PHE A 151 41.70 -14.44 -4.23
CA PHE A 151 41.79 -15.32 -3.06
C PHE A 151 41.60 -14.59 -1.73
N GLY A 152 41.88 -13.28 -1.66
CA GLY A 152 41.46 -12.41 -0.57
C GLY A 152 39.95 -12.42 -0.39
N HIS A 153 39.19 -12.40 -1.48
CA HIS A 153 37.76 -12.64 -1.44
C HIS A 153 37.43 -14.12 -1.04
N PHE A 154 38.25 -15.11 -1.40
CA PHE A 154 38.04 -16.49 -0.93
C PHE A 154 38.13 -16.62 0.61
N ALA A 155 39.09 -15.96 1.25
CA ALA A 155 39.37 -16.05 2.69
C ALA A 155 38.37 -15.27 3.57
N GLN A 156 37.77 -14.19 3.06
CA GLN A 156 36.83 -13.36 3.81
C GLN A 156 35.52 -14.10 4.13
N ARG A 157 35.23 -14.36 5.43
CA ARG A 157 33.95 -14.92 5.90
C ARG A 157 32.74 -14.03 5.55
N THR A 158 32.97 -12.73 5.39
CA THR A 158 31.98 -11.70 5.05
C THR A 158 31.37 -11.89 3.65
N MET A 159 32.03 -12.64 2.76
CA MET A 159 31.51 -13.02 1.43
C MET A 159 30.23 -13.87 1.48
N ALA A 160 29.94 -14.51 2.62
CA ALA A 160 28.64 -15.15 2.82
C ALA A 160 27.49 -14.14 2.61
N VAL A 161 27.64 -12.90 3.07
CA VAL A 161 26.63 -11.83 2.93
C VAL A 161 26.42 -11.45 1.45
N GLY A 162 27.49 -11.37 0.66
CA GLY A 162 27.42 -11.07 -0.78
C GLY A 162 26.64 -12.13 -1.58
N ARG A 163 26.82 -13.42 -1.26
CA ARG A 163 26.08 -14.54 -1.87
C ARG A 163 24.57 -14.43 -1.66
N TRP A 164 24.14 -14.14 -0.43
CA TRP A 164 22.71 -14.02 -0.09
C TRP A 164 22.06 -12.82 -0.80
N VAL A 165 22.78 -11.71 -0.91
CA VAL A 165 22.31 -10.52 -1.63
C VAL A 165 22.22 -10.78 -3.13
N TYR A 166 23.16 -11.52 -3.71
CA TYR A 166 23.15 -11.88 -5.14
C TYR A 166 21.99 -12.82 -5.51
N ILE A 167 21.64 -13.76 -4.63
CA ILE A 167 20.46 -14.62 -4.83
C ILE A 167 19.16 -13.81 -4.70
N ALA A 168 19.09 -12.91 -3.71
CA ALA A 168 17.95 -11.98 -3.58
C ALA A 168 17.81 -11.06 -4.81
N GLN A 169 18.93 -10.65 -5.40
CA GLN A 169 18.98 -9.89 -6.65
C GLN A 169 18.43 -10.69 -7.82
N GLN A 170 18.79 -11.97 -7.93
CA GLN A 170 18.27 -12.86 -8.97
C GLN A 170 16.76 -13.09 -8.83
N ILE A 171 16.28 -13.35 -7.61
CA ILE A 171 14.85 -13.52 -7.33
C ILE A 171 14.10 -12.21 -7.65
N ALA A 172 14.60 -11.06 -7.18
CA ALA A 172 14.01 -9.76 -7.49
C ALA A 172 14.04 -9.45 -9.00
N ALA A 173 15.15 -9.72 -9.69
CA ALA A 173 15.29 -9.51 -11.13
C ALA A 173 14.33 -10.38 -11.94
N HIS A 174 14.07 -11.62 -11.53
CA HIS A 174 13.09 -12.48 -12.20
C HIS A 174 11.64 -12.06 -11.92
N ILE A 175 11.35 -11.56 -10.72
CA ILE A 175 10.02 -11.03 -10.36
C ILE A 175 9.73 -9.71 -11.10
N VAL A 176 10.71 -8.82 -11.16
CA VAL A 176 10.57 -7.44 -11.67
C VAL A 176 10.86 -7.35 -13.17
N GLY A 177 11.88 -8.04 -13.67
CA GLY A 177 12.53 -7.73 -14.95
C GLY A 177 11.95 -8.41 -16.18
N LYS A 178 11.21 -9.53 -16.06
CA LYS A 178 10.68 -10.24 -17.24
C LYS A 178 9.16 -10.26 -17.27
N ARG A 179 8.59 -9.64 -18.30
CA ARG A 179 7.17 -9.85 -18.64
C ARG A 179 7.03 -11.20 -19.30
N ASP A 180 6.22 -12.05 -18.71
CA ASP A 180 6.06 -13.43 -19.14
C ASP A 180 4.62 -13.75 -19.58
N ALA A 181 4.32 -15.03 -19.78
CA ALA A 181 3.00 -15.48 -20.22
C ALA A 181 1.87 -15.04 -19.29
N LEU A 182 2.12 -14.87 -18.00
CA LEU A 182 1.13 -14.40 -17.02
C LEU A 182 0.86 -12.90 -17.18
N ASP A 183 1.90 -12.10 -17.47
CA ASP A 183 1.74 -10.68 -17.81
C ASP A 183 1.01 -10.49 -19.15
N LYS A 184 1.26 -11.36 -20.13
CA LYS A 184 0.51 -11.38 -21.39
C LYS A 184 -0.96 -11.73 -21.15
N LEU A 185 -1.23 -12.73 -20.32
CA LEU A 185 -2.59 -13.11 -19.93
C LEU A 185 -3.33 -11.95 -19.25
N LEU A 186 -2.70 -11.25 -18.32
CA LEU A 186 -3.25 -10.04 -17.69
C LEU A 186 -3.53 -8.93 -18.70
N ALA A 187 -2.60 -8.69 -19.63
CA ALA A 187 -2.77 -7.68 -20.67
C ALA A 187 -3.91 -8.02 -21.63
N THR A 188 -4.07 -9.29 -22.00
CA THR A 188 -5.20 -9.77 -22.80
C THR A 188 -6.51 -9.60 -22.03
N LEU A 189 -6.57 -10.05 -20.77
CA LEU A 189 -7.78 -9.94 -19.94
C LEU A 189 -8.20 -8.49 -19.71
N SER A 190 -7.23 -7.58 -19.57
CA SER A 190 -7.43 -6.13 -19.43
C SER A 190 -7.88 -5.40 -20.70
N ARG A 191 -7.89 -6.09 -21.85
CA ARG A 191 -8.28 -5.57 -23.18
C ARG A 191 -9.55 -6.20 -23.73
N ILE A 192 -10.13 -7.17 -23.01
CA ILE A 192 -11.46 -7.73 -23.30
C ILE A 192 -12.53 -6.63 -23.01
N ASP A 193 -13.79 -6.93 -23.31
CA ASP A 193 -14.99 -6.18 -22.90
C ASP A 193 -14.86 -5.59 -21.48
N LEU A 194 -15.38 -4.37 -21.31
CA LEU A 194 -15.34 -3.58 -20.07
C LEU A 194 -15.84 -4.36 -18.84
N ARG A 195 -16.76 -5.31 -19.04
CA ARG A 195 -17.33 -6.17 -17.98
C ARG A 195 -16.32 -7.13 -17.34
N VAL A 196 -15.23 -7.46 -18.03
CA VAL A 196 -14.16 -8.36 -17.55
C VAL A 196 -12.84 -7.61 -17.35
N ALA A 197 -12.61 -6.53 -18.11
CA ALA A 197 -11.38 -5.76 -18.08
C ALA A 197 -11.01 -5.23 -16.68
N TRP A 198 -12.00 -4.87 -15.85
CA TRP A 198 -11.77 -4.37 -14.50
C TRP A 198 -11.08 -5.39 -13.57
N ILE A 199 -11.33 -6.70 -13.77
CA ILE A 199 -10.65 -7.79 -13.05
C ILE A 199 -9.17 -7.81 -13.44
N GLY A 200 -8.90 -7.68 -14.74
CA GLY A 200 -7.53 -7.59 -15.28
C GLY A 200 -6.79 -6.36 -14.76
N TRP A 201 -7.46 -5.20 -14.68
CA TRP A 201 -6.89 -3.97 -14.12
C TRP A 201 -6.58 -4.10 -12.62
N GLY A 202 -7.51 -4.69 -11.86
CA GLY A 202 -7.33 -4.98 -10.44
C GLY A 202 -6.12 -5.88 -10.19
N LEU A 203 -6.05 -7.05 -10.84
CA LEU A 203 -4.91 -7.96 -10.72
C LEU A 203 -3.60 -7.30 -11.17
N SER A 204 -3.63 -6.51 -12.25
CA SER A 204 -2.45 -5.78 -12.73
C SER A 204 -1.93 -4.77 -11.70
N LEU A 205 -2.83 -4.11 -10.97
CA LEU A 205 -2.49 -3.18 -9.89
C LEU A 205 -1.87 -3.91 -8.68
N ILE A 206 -2.40 -5.07 -8.32
CA ILE A 206 -1.86 -5.90 -7.23
C ILE A 206 -0.47 -6.41 -7.59
N VAL A 207 -0.30 -6.95 -8.80
CA VAL A 207 1.01 -7.41 -9.32
C VAL A 207 2.02 -6.28 -9.36
N TRP A 208 1.61 -5.08 -9.81
CA TRP A 208 2.46 -3.88 -9.78
C TRP A 208 2.88 -3.53 -8.34
N SER A 209 1.96 -3.63 -7.38
CA SER A 209 2.23 -3.32 -5.97
C SER A 209 3.23 -4.30 -5.36
N ILE A 210 3.05 -5.61 -5.59
CA ILE A 210 3.99 -6.65 -5.14
C ILE A 210 5.38 -6.42 -5.76
N ARG A 211 5.46 -6.20 -7.08
CA ARG A 211 6.72 -5.89 -7.76
C ARG A 211 7.39 -4.64 -7.18
N SER A 212 6.61 -3.60 -6.92
CA SER A 212 7.09 -2.34 -6.35
C SER A 212 7.72 -2.51 -4.97
N LEU A 213 7.03 -3.22 -4.06
CA LEU A 213 7.56 -3.50 -2.72
C LEU A 213 8.83 -4.34 -2.78
N VAL A 214 8.86 -5.37 -3.63
CA VAL A 214 10.04 -6.22 -3.84
C VAL A 214 11.21 -5.41 -4.40
N GLU A 215 10.98 -4.57 -5.40
CA GLU A 215 11.99 -3.73 -6.03
C GLU A 215 12.62 -2.74 -5.04
N ILE A 216 11.81 -2.07 -4.22
CA ILE A 216 12.29 -1.04 -3.28
C ILE A 216 12.97 -1.66 -2.06
N ALA A 217 12.41 -2.73 -1.49
CA ALA A 217 13.07 -3.48 -0.43
C ALA A 217 14.45 -3.95 -0.89
N PHE A 218 14.55 -4.42 -2.14
CA PHE A 218 15.82 -4.83 -2.73
C PHE A 218 16.79 -3.65 -2.94
N ARG A 219 16.34 -2.47 -3.40
CA ARG A 219 17.20 -1.27 -3.47
C ARG A 219 17.81 -0.91 -2.12
N GLY A 220 17.06 -1.05 -1.04
CA GLY A 220 17.55 -0.87 0.33
C GLY A 220 18.68 -1.86 0.69
N VAL A 221 18.52 -3.13 0.32
CA VAL A 221 19.54 -4.17 0.51
C VAL A 221 20.80 -3.88 -0.31
N VAL A 222 20.66 -3.49 -1.58
CA VAL A 222 21.79 -3.12 -2.45
C VAL A 222 22.54 -1.90 -1.93
N LEU A 223 21.82 -0.88 -1.44
CA LEU A 223 22.46 0.31 -0.87
C LEU A 223 23.30 -0.04 0.36
N ALA A 224 22.79 -0.90 1.25
CA ALA A 224 23.52 -1.39 2.41
C ALA A 224 24.75 -2.25 2.05
N GLN A 225 24.70 -2.99 0.93
CA GLN A 225 25.82 -3.80 0.43
C GLN A 225 26.97 -2.93 -0.13
N ARG A 226 26.66 -1.80 -0.79
CA ARG A 226 27.65 -0.99 -1.51
C ARG A 226 28.74 -0.37 -0.63
N ALA A 227 28.45 -0.13 0.65
CA ALA A 227 29.47 0.34 1.60
C ALA A 227 30.41 -0.81 2.01
N LEU A 228 29.87 -2.03 2.15
CA LEU A 228 30.63 -3.22 2.49
C LEU A 228 31.55 -3.67 1.34
N SER A 229 31.12 -3.55 0.08
CA SER A 229 31.92 -4.01 -1.07
C SER A 229 33.24 -3.26 -1.19
N ARG A 230 33.26 -1.93 -1.01
CA ARG A 230 34.52 -1.16 -1.06
C ARG A 230 35.54 -1.59 -0.01
N GLU A 231 35.08 -1.81 1.22
CA GLU A 231 35.96 -2.25 2.30
C GLU A 231 36.51 -3.66 2.03
N MET A 232 35.69 -4.53 1.45
CA MET A 232 36.12 -5.86 1.00
C MET A 232 37.20 -5.80 -0.09
N GLU A 233 37.12 -4.83 -1.01
CA GLU A 233 38.15 -4.59 -2.04
C GLU A 233 39.47 -4.14 -1.44
N TYR A 234 39.45 -3.15 -0.53
CA TYR A 234 40.67 -2.70 0.14
C TYR A 234 41.32 -3.80 0.97
N GLN A 235 40.51 -4.66 1.60
CA GLN A 235 41.03 -5.83 2.32
C GLN A 235 41.63 -6.87 1.38
N ALA A 236 41.00 -7.13 0.23
CA ALA A 236 41.53 -8.06 -0.78
C ALA A 236 42.86 -7.55 -1.37
N ASP A 237 42.98 -6.24 -1.59
CA ASP A 237 44.24 -5.58 -1.98
C ASP A 237 45.34 -5.79 -0.94
N LEU A 238 45.03 -5.65 0.34
CA LEU A 238 46.00 -5.88 1.42
C LEU A 238 46.41 -7.36 1.52
N VAL A 239 45.50 -8.30 1.27
CA VAL A 239 45.84 -9.73 1.18
C VAL A 239 46.79 -9.97 0.00
N ALA A 240 46.50 -9.41 -1.18
CA ALA A 240 47.40 -9.51 -2.33
C ALA A 240 48.79 -8.94 -2.01
N ALA A 241 48.86 -7.74 -1.45
CA ALA A 241 50.12 -7.11 -1.04
C ALA A 241 50.92 -7.97 -0.04
N SER A 242 50.23 -8.65 0.88
CA SER A 242 50.91 -9.54 1.84
C SER A 242 51.56 -10.77 1.20
N LEU A 243 51.08 -11.21 0.03
CA LEU A 243 51.56 -12.42 -0.66
C LEU A 243 52.51 -12.13 -1.83
N THR A 244 52.43 -10.93 -2.40
CA THR A 244 53.17 -10.56 -3.63
C THR A 244 53.89 -9.22 -3.55
N GLY A 245 53.83 -8.52 -2.42
CA GLY A 245 54.26 -7.13 -2.29
C GLY A 245 53.27 -6.12 -2.90
N SER A 246 53.43 -4.85 -2.53
CA SER A 246 52.51 -3.78 -2.92
C SER A 246 52.56 -3.48 -4.43
N ASP A 247 53.73 -3.58 -5.08
CA ASP A 247 53.92 -3.12 -6.46
C ASP A 247 53.35 -4.08 -7.51
N ALA A 248 53.35 -5.39 -7.27
CA ALA A 248 52.89 -6.37 -8.26
C ALA A 248 51.42 -6.14 -8.68
N LEU A 249 50.54 -5.80 -7.73
CA LEU A 249 49.15 -5.48 -8.03
C LEU A 249 49.04 -4.12 -8.73
N VAL A 250 49.80 -3.11 -8.32
CA VAL A 250 49.80 -1.77 -8.96
C VAL A 250 50.27 -1.87 -10.42
N HIS A 251 51.30 -2.67 -10.69
CA HIS A 251 51.82 -2.95 -12.02
C HIS A 251 50.79 -3.66 -12.91
N ALA A 252 50.08 -4.65 -12.35
CA ALA A 252 48.97 -5.30 -13.03
C ALA A 252 47.86 -4.30 -13.39
N LEU A 253 47.47 -3.44 -12.44
CA LEU A 253 46.44 -2.41 -12.66
C LEU A 253 46.82 -1.42 -13.77
N HIS A 254 48.10 -1.10 -13.91
CA HIS A 254 48.60 -0.20 -14.95
C HIS A 254 48.49 -0.83 -16.34
N LYS A 255 48.87 -2.11 -16.48
CA LYS A 255 48.81 -2.82 -17.77
C LYS A 255 47.39 -3.12 -18.25
N LEU A 256 46.40 -3.12 -17.36
CA LEU A 256 45.02 -3.45 -17.69
C LEU A 256 44.38 -2.51 -18.71
N GLU A 257 44.71 -1.22 -18.73
CA GLU A 257 44.14 -0.28 -19.70
C GLU A 257 44.57 -0.66 -21.13
N ALA A 258 45.86 -0.93 -21.33
CA ALA A 258 46.39 -1.42 -22.60
C ALA A 258 45.86 -2.81 -22.96
N ALA A 259 45.67 -3.69 -21.97
CA ALA A 259 45.10 -5.01 -22.19
C ALA A 259 43.65 -4.95 -22.70
N ASP A 260 42.82 -4.09 -22.10
CA ASP A 260 41.41 -3.90 -22.48
C ASP A 260 41.27 -3.19 -23.84
N ASP A 261 42.02 -2.11 -24.09
CA ASP A 261 42.04 -1.43 -25.41
C ASP A 261 42.52 -2.39 -26.51
N GLY A 262 43.61 -3.13 -26.25
CA GLY A 262 44.13 -4.14 -27.17
C GLY A 262 43.11 -5.24 -27.47
N TRP A 263 42.37 -5.71 -26.45
CA TRP A 263 41.34 -6.73 -26.62
C TRP A 263 40.14 -6.22 -27.43
N GLN A 264 39.63 -5.02 -27.13
CA GLN A 264 38.53 -4.41 -27.89
C GLN A 264 38.90 -4.17 -29.36
N ARG A 265 40.14 -3.76 -29.63
CA ARG A 265 40.65 -3.64 -31.01
C ARG A 265 40.81 -5.00 -31.68
N ALA A 266 41.30 -6.03 -30.98
CA ALA A 266 41.40 -7.38 -31.51
C ALA A 266 40.02 -7.96 -31.89
N LEU A 267 39.00 -7.73 -31.06
CA LEU A 267 37.61 -8.13 -31.37
C LEU A 267 37.06 -7.40 -32.60
N ARG A 268 37.31 -6.08 -32.73
CA ARG A 268 36.91 -5.31 -33.92
C ARG A 268 37.61 -5.80 -35.19
N PHE A 269 38.92 -6.05 -35.10
CA PHE A 269 39.70 -6.64 -36.19
C PHE A 269 39.13 -8.00 -36.61
N ALA A 270 38.92 -8.89 -35.65
CA ALA A 270 38.38 -10.22 -35.91
C ALA A 270 36.96 -10.20 -36.47
N GLY A 271 36.11 -9.28 -36.01
CA GLY A 271 34.78 -9.08 -36.56
C GLY A 271 34.80 -8.67 -38.04
N ARG A 272 35.76 -7.81 -38.44
CA ARG A 272 35.96 -7.44 -39.86
C ARG A 272 36.50 -8.62 -40.67
N GLU A 273 37.52 -9.33 -40.18
CA GLU A 273 38.07 -10.50 -40.86
C GLU A 273 37.02 -11.61 -41.02
N PHE A 274 36.18 -11.83 -40.01
CA PHE A 274 35.04 -12.76 -40.10
C PHE A 274 34.03 -12.35 -41.17
N ALA A 275 33.71 -11.07 -41.29
CA ALA A 275 32.83 -10.55 -42.35
C ALA A 275 33.42 -10.70 -43.76
N GLN A 276 34.72 -10.95 -43.87
CA GLN A 276 35.44 -11.21 -45.12
C GLN A 276 35.79 -12.69 -45.31
N ASP A 277 35.11 -13.60 -44.60
CA ASP A 277 35.31 -15.05 -44.63
C ASP A 277 36.74 -15.50 -44.26
N ARG A 278 37.45 -14.72 -43.43
CA ARG A 278 38.79 -15.05 -42.91
C ARG A 278 38.85 -15.08 -41.38
N PRO A 279 38.10 -15.97 -40.70
CA PRO A 279 38.06 -15.98 -39.23
C PRO A 279 39.44 -16.20 -38.61
N VAL A 280 39.75 -15.39 -37.59
CA VAL A 280 41.03 -15.40 -36.88
C VAL A 280 41.13 -16.63 -35.95
N LYS A 281 42.23 -17.38 -36.04
CA LYS A 281 42.47 -18.59 -35.24
C LYS A 281 42.87 -18.31 -33.78
N ASP A 282 43.62 -17.23 -33.55
CA ASP A 282 44.18 -16.88 -32.23
C ASP A 282 44.10 -15.36 -31.98
N LEU A 283 43.07 -14.94 -31.24
CA LEU A 283 42.81 -13.53 -30.95
C LEU A 283 43.82 -12.91 -29.98
N PHE A 284 44.49 -13.72 -29.18
CA PHE A 284 45.47 -13.25 -28.19
C PHE A 284 46.78 -12.85 -28.87
N ALA A 285 47.13 -13.48 -29.99
CA ALA A 285 48.26 -13.05 -30.83
C ALA A 285 47.99 -11.66 -31.41
N ILE A 286 46.76 -11.44 -31.89
CA ILE A 286 46.31 -10.15 -32.40
C ILE A 286 46.32 -9.10 -31.28
N GLN A 287 45.84 -9.43 -30.07
CA GLN A 287 45.86 -8.53 -28.91
C GLN A 287 47.30 -8.07 -28.60
N SER A 288 48.25 -8.99 -28.47
CA SER A 288 49.65 -8.65 -28.17
C SER A 288 50.25 -7.76 -29.26
N ARG A 289 50.01 -8.12 -30.52
CA ARG A 289 50.55 -7.37 -31.66
C ARG A 289 49.97 -5.95 -31.78
N ILE A 290 48.69 -5.78 -31.46
CA ILE A 290 48.06 -4.45 -31.38
C ILE A 290 48.72 -3.61 -30.29
N ILE A 291 48.93 -4.15 -29.08
CA ILE A 291 49.56 -3.40 -27.98
C ILE A 291 50.98 -2.93 -28.38
N GLU A 292 51.74 -3.77 -29.08
CA GLU A 292 53.06 -3.40 -29.61
C GLU A 292 52.99 -2.25 -30.62
N HIS A 293 52.07 -2.32 -31.58
CA HIS A 293 51.90 -1.25 -32.57
C HIS A 293 51.42 0.06 -31.93
N MET A 294 50.56 -0.01 -30.92
CA MET A 294 50.09 1.20 -30.23
C MET A 294 51.22 2.01 -29.57
N ARG A 295 52.31 1.37 -29.13
CA ARG A 295 53.52 2.08 -28.66
C ARG A 295 54.14 2.97 -29.75
N VAL A 296 54.11 2.49 -30.99
CA VAL A 296 54.64 3.21 -32.15
C VAL A 296 53.69 4.31 -32.59
N VAL A 297 52.39 4.00 -32.70
CA VAL A 297 51.35 4.96 -33.13
C VAL A 297 51.24 6.13 -32.18
N LEU A 298 51.27 5.89 -30.87
CA LEU A 298 51.19 6.92 -29.84
C LEU A 298 52.51 7.64 -29.59
N ASN A 299 53.62 7.14 -30.16
CA ASN A 299 54.97 7.54 -29.80
C ASN A 299 55.22 7.48 -28.28
N ASP A 300 54.61 6.50 -27.61
CA ASP A 300 54.76 6.23 -26.19
C ASP A 300 55.42 4.85 -25.99
N PRO A 301 56.74 4.80 -25.73
CA PRO A 301 57.44 3.56 -25.42
C PRO A 301 56.92 2.86 -24.16
N GLY A 302 56.23 3.59 -23.27
CA GLY A 302 55.65 3.08 -22.02
C GLY A 302 54.27 2.43 -22.18
N HIS A 303 53.62 2.51 -23.35
CA HIS A 303 52.27 1.98 -23.50
C HIS A 303 52.21 0.45 -23.26
N GLY A 304 51.45 0.03 -22.24
CA GLY A 304 51.37 -1.36 -21.80
C GLY A 304 52.65 -1.91 -21.17
N VAL A 305 53.59 -1.04 -20.77
CA VAL A 305 54.83 -1.38 -20.04
C VAL A 305 54.88 -0.55 -18.77
N VAL A 306 55.21 -1.20 -17.65
CA VAL A 306 55.34 -0.48 -16.39
C VAL A 306 56.66 0.33 -16.42
N PRO A 307 56.64 1.65 -16.12
CA PRO A 307 57.85 2.46 -16.06
C PRO A 307 58.77 1.99 -14.92
N ALA A 308 60.07 2.21 -15.06
CA ALA A 308 61.05 1.81 -14.05
C ALA A 308 60.78 2.55 -12.73
N VAL A 309 60.43 1.80 -11.67
CA VAL A 309 60.24 2.33 -10.32
C VAL A 309 61.58 2.35 -9.60
N PRO A 310 62.09 3.50 -9.12
CA PRO A 310 63.34 3.54 -8.37
C PRO A 310 63.20 2.81 -7.03
N GLU A 311 64.09 1.85 -6.74
CA GLU A 311 64.01 1.00 -5.53
C GLU A 311 63.99 1.83 -4.24
N GLU A 312 64.77 2.91 -4.16
CA GLU A 312 64.89 3.76 -2.97
C GLU A 312 63.62 4.57 -2.67
N THR A 313 62.81 4.88 -3.70
CA THR A 313 61.60 5.72 -3.57
C THR A 313 60.31 4.98 -3.91
N ALA A 314 60.35 3.66 -4.09
CA ALA A 314 59.20 2.83 -4.49
C ALA A 314 57.96 3.01 -3.58
N HIS A 315 58.18 3.16 -2.27
CA HIS A 315 57.13 3.42 -1.27
C HIS A 315 56.37 4.74 -1.52
N ALA A 316 57.06 5.77 -2.03
CA ALA A 316 56.51 7.09 -2.30
C ALA A 316 56.11 7.29 -3.77
N TYR A 317 56.65 6.49 -4.70
CA TYR A 317 56.33 6.55 -6.11
C TYR A 317 54.84 6.24 -6.34
N ARG A 318 54.18 7.01 -7.20
CA ARG A 318 52.77 6.81 -7.58
C ARG A 318 52.68 6.68 -9.10
N LEU A 319 52.14 5.55 -9.55
CA LEU A 319 51.91 5.25 -10.96
C LEU A 319 50.63 5.93 -11.47
N PHE A 320 49.63 6.12 -10.61
CA PHE A 320 48.36 6.76 -10.96
C PHE A 320 48.29 8.20 -10.45
N GLN A 321 47.84 9.13 -11.30
CA GLN A 321 47.52 10.50 -10.89
C GLN A 321 46.10 10.57 -10.30
N ASN A 322 45.84 11.54 -9.41
CA ASN A 322 44.55 11.78 -8.73
C ASN A 322 43.46 12.37 -9.64
N ASP A 323 43.32 11.83 -10.85
CA ASP A 323 42.26 12.17 -11.79
C ASP A 323 41.14 11.10 -11.73
N ILE A 324 39.97 11.41 -12.31
CA ILE A 324 38.86 10.45 -12.44
C ILE A 324 39.28 9.35 -13.43
N ALA A 325 40.13 8.44 -12.98
CA ALA A 325 40.34 7.17 -13.64
C ALA A 325 39.17 6.28 -13.21
N GLN A 326 38.15 6.16 -14.07
CA GLN A 326 37.28 5.00 -13.97
C GLN A 326 38.18 3.76 -14.08
N PRO A 327 38.02 2.76 -13.19
CA PRO A 327 38.79 1.53 -13.33
C PRO A 327 38.51 0.87 -14.68
N SER A 328 39.45 0.07 -15.20
CA SER A 328 39.26 -0.75 -16.41
C SER A 328 37.99 -1.62 -16.32
N GLN A 329 37.47 -2.14 -17.43
CA GLN A 329 36.20 -2.92 -17.43
C GLN A 329 36.15 -4.03 -16.37
N MET A 330 37.29 -4.69 -16.11
CA MET A 330 37.45 -5.69 -15.05
C MET A 330 37.11 -5.12 -13.66
N TRP A 331 37.54 -3.89 -13.39
CA TRP A 331 37.48 -3.27 -12.07
C TRP A 331 36.40 -2.17 -11.96
N ALA A 332 35.51 -2.01 -12.94
CA ALA A 332 34.53 -0.92 -12.96
C ALA A 332 33.63 -0.86 -11.70
N THR A 333 33.50 -1.97 -10.97
CA THR A 333 32.80 -2.08 -9.67
C THR A 333 33.67 -1.79 -8.44
N HIS A 334 34.98 -1.61 -8.61
CA HIS A 334 35.98 -1.41 -7.57
C HIS A 334 36.29 0.09 -7.38
N PRO A 335 37.00 0.46 -6.29
CA PRO A 335 37.51 1.82 -6.13
C PRO A 335 38.50 2.22 -7.24
N PRO A 336 38.68 3.53 -7.51
CA PRO A 336 39.65 4.03 -8.50
C PRO A 336 41.08 3.51 -8.24
N SER A 337 41.86 3.27 -9.31
CA SER A 337 43.22 2.70 -9.22
C SER A 337 44.17 3.53 -8.33
N ALA A 338 44.07 4.87 -8.36
CA ALA A 338 44.86 5.74 -7.50
C ALA A 338 44.57 5.53 -6.00
N ALA A 339 43.29 5.41 -5.62
CA ALA A 339 42.90 5.14 -4.23
C ALA A 339 43.34 3.75 -3.75
N ARG A 340 43.43 2.79 -4.67
CA ARG A 340 43.91 1.43 -4.39
C ARG A 340 45.42 1.38 -4.26
N GLU A 341 46.16 2.08 -5.13
CA GLU A 341 47.60 2.29 -4.96
C GLU A 341 47.91 2.97 -3.63
N GLU A 342 47.14 3.98 -3.23
CA GLU A 342 47.29 4.64 -1.92
C GLU A 342 47.05 3.66 -0.76
N ASN A 343 46.00 2.83 -0.82
CA ASN A 343 45.74 1.79 0.17
C ASN A 343 46.88 0.76 0.25
N LEU A 344 47.38 0.29 -0.90
CA LEU A 344 48.47 -0.69 -1.02
C LEU A 344 49.82 -0.17 -0.53
N LYS A 345 50.10 1.12 -0.75
CA LYS A 345 51.37 1.77 -0.38
C LYS A 345 51.33 2.46 0.99
N ARG A 346 50.17 2.50 1.65
CA ARG A 346 50.05 3.01 3.03
C ARG A 346 50.93 2.24 4.01
N HIS A 347 51.01 0.92 3.83
CA HIS A 347 51.97 0.05 4.49
C HIS A 347 52.72 -0.73 3.40
N TYR A 348 53.74 -0.09 2.84
CA TYR A 348 54.47 -0.63 1.70
C TYR A 348 55.20 -1.94 2.04
N ILE A 349 54.98 -2.97 1.21
CA ILE A 349 55.66 -4.28 1.31
C ILE A 349 56.48 -4.47 0.03
N ALA A 350 57.80 -4.46 0.16
CA ALA A 350 58.72 -4.76 -0.94
C ALA A 350 58.76 -6.28 -1.20
N CYS A 351 58.57 -6.69 -2.45
CA CYS A 351 58.72 -8.08 -2.89
C CYS A 351 59.21 -8.12 -4.35
N PRO A 352 60.18 -8.99 -4.69
CA PRO A 352 60.53 -9.24 -6.09
C PRO A 352 59.33 -9.75 -6.89
N ILE A 353 59.18 -9.26 -8.13
CA ILE A 353 58.10 -9.65 -9.05
C ILE A 353 58.66 -10.71 -10.02
N ASP A 354 57.99 -11.86 -10.13
CA ASP A 354 58.35 -12.90 -11.09
C ASP A 354 58.05 -12.43 -12.52
N ALA A 355 59.11 -12.17 -13.29
CA ALA A 355 59.04 -11.61 -14.63
C ALA A 355 58.71 -12.64 -15.73
N ARG A 356 58.59 -13.93 -15.41
CA ARG A 356 58.21 -14.95 -16.41
C ARG A 356 56.81 -14.67 -16.98
N PRO A 357 56.53 -15.00 -18.25
CA PRO A 357 55.19 -14.87 -18.81
C PRO A 357 54.14 -15.60 -17.97
N ALA A 358 52.99 -14.98 -17.71
CA ALA A 358 51.92 -15.65 -16.95
C ALA A 358 51.37 -16.90 -17.68
N MET A 359 51.48 -16.93 -19.01
CA MET A 359 51.10 -18.07 -19.85
C MET A 359 51.90 -19.35 -19.56
N ASP A 360 53.10 -19.26 -18.96
CA ASP A 360 53.91 -20.42 -18.60
C ASP A 360 53.25 -21.32 -17.54
N VAL A 361 52.25 -20.80 -16.82
CA VAL A 361 51.47 -21.58 -15.85
C VAL A 361 50.47 -22.54 -16.52
N LEU A 362 50.19 -22.34 -17.82
CA LEU A 362 49.24 -23.12 -18.60
C LEU A 362 49.98 -24.14 -19.48
N ARG A 363 49.63 -25.41 -19.33
CA ARG A 363 50.06 -26.48 -20.23
C ARG A 363 49.40 -26.30 -21.60
N ASN A 364 50.18 -26.42 -22.68
CA ASN A 364 49.69 -26.24 -24.05
C ASN A 364 48.94 -24.91 -24.26
N ALA A 365 49.47 -23.81 -23.71
CA ALA A 365 48.85 -22.48 -23.76
C ALA A 365 48.36 -22.06 -25.17
N GLN A 366 49.11 -22.42 -26.22
CA GLN A 366 48.72 -22.14 -27.61
C GLN A 366 47.39 -22.80 -28.01
N ALA A 367 47.20 -24.08 -27.68
CA ALA A 367 45.96 -24.79 -28.02
C ALA A 367 44.76 -24.21 -27.25
N LEU A 368 44.95 -23.79 -26.00
CA LEU A 368 43.91 -23.15 -25.20
C LEU A 368 43.48 -21.80 -25.79
N ARG A 369 44.44 -20.98 -26.26
CA ARG A 369 44.17 -19.71 -26.94
C ARG A 369 43.28 -19.88 -28.17
N GLU A 370 43.61 -20.87 -29.01
CA GLU A 370 42.82 -21.18 -30.20
C GLU A 370 41.43 -21.70 -29.84
N GLN A 371 41.33 -22.60 -28.86
CA GLN A 371 40.06 -23.14 -28.40
C GLN A 371 39.12 -22.07 -27.83
N VAL A 372 39.65 -21.16 -27.00
CA VAL A 372 38.87 -20.05 -26.45
C VAL A 372 38.48 -19.05 -27.55
N SER A 373 39.36 -18.79 -28.52
CA SER A 373 39.04 -17.93 -29.68
C SER A 373 37.89 -18.52 -30.51
N LEU A 374 37.92 -19.83 -30.78
CA LEU A 374 36.85 -20.55 -31.48
C LEU A 374 35.53 -20.55 -30.69
N GLY A 375 35.59 -20.60 -29.36
CA GLY A 375 34.43 -20.57 -28.48
C GLY A 375 33.63 -19.25 -28.52
N LEU A 376 34.16 -18.19 -29.13
CA LEU A 376 33.47 -16.90 -29.27
C LEU A 376 32.45 -16.86 -30.41
N PHE A 377 32.51 -17.79 -31.36
CA PHE A 377 31.56 -17.86 -32.47
C PHE A 377 30.20 -18.44 -32.03
N THR A 378 29.10 -17.91 -32.57
CA THR A 378 27.75 -18.46 -32.35
C THR A 378 27.41 -19.45 -33.45
N GLY A 379 27.15 -20.72 -33.10
CA GLY A 379 26.77 -21.76 -34.06
C GLY A 379 27.92 -22.69 -34.40
N GLN A 380 28.00 -23.14 -35.66
CA GLN A 380 29.05 -24.05 -36.10
C GLN A 380 30.37 -23.30 -36.25
N ALA A 381 31.43 -23.80 -35.62
CA ALA A 381 32.74 -23.13 -35.63
C ALA A 381 33.30 -23.07 -37.08
N PRO A 382 33.70 -21.88 -37.56
CA PRO A 382 34.22 -21.74 -38.91
C PRO A 382 35.64 -22.31 -39.03
N SER A 383 36.07 -22.63 -40.26
CA SER A 383 37.46 -22.97 -40.54
C SER A 383 38.31 -21.69 -40.53
N CYS A 384 39.13 -21.51 -39.50
CA CYS A 384 40.01 -20.35 -39.38
C CYS A 384 41.18 -20.39 -40.38
N VAL A 385 41.68 -19.21 -40.74
CA VAL A 385 42.93 -19.06 -41.50
C VAL A 385 44.15 -19.21 -40.59
N ASP A 386 45.32 -19.51 -41.16
CA ASP A 386 46.58 -19.50 -40.42
C ASP A 386 46.86 -18.12 -39.82
N ILE A 387 47.44 -18.10 -38.61
CA ILE A 387 47.64 -16.86 -37.86
C ILE A 387 48.55 -15.86 -38.60
N GLU A 388 49.50 -16.34 -39.39
CA GLU A 388 50.38 -15.51 -40.22
C GLU A 388 49.58 -14.68 -41.25
N VAL A 389 48.47 -15.21 -41.77
CA VAL A 389 47.59 -14.48 -42.70
C VAL A 389 46.89 -13.33 -41.98
N SER A 390 46.36 -13.59 -40.78
CA SER A 390 45.72 -12.57 -39.96
C SER A 390 46.72 -11.51 -39.46
N LEU A 391 47.93 -11.91 -39.07
CA LEU A 391 48.99 -10.97 -38.68
C LEU A 391 49.42 -10.11 -39.88
N ALA A 392 49.61 -10.68 -41.07
CA ALA A 392 49.93 -9.91 -42.26
C ALA A 392 48.79 -8.94 -42.67
N ALA A 393 47.52 -9.30 -42.43
CA ALA A 393 46.39 -8.38 -42.60
C ALA A 393 46.43 -7.25 -41.57
N LEU A 394 46.75 -7.55 -40.31
CA LEU A 394 46.94 -6.56 -39.24
C LEU A 394 48.10 -5.61 -39.56
N GLU A 395 49.25 -6.11 -40.00
CA GLU A 395 50.39 -5.28 -40.40
C GLU A 395 50.03 -4.32 -41.54
N ARG A 396 49.22 -4.76 -42.51
CA ARG A 396 48.72 -3.88 -43.58
C ARG A 396 47.82 -2.76 -43.04
N GLU A 397 47.02 -3.02 -42.02
CA GLU A 397 46.20 -1.98 -41.37
C GLU A 397 47.09 -0.96 -40.62
N PHE A 398 48.09 -1.42 -39.87
CA PHE A 398 49.02 -0.53 -39.17
C PHE A 398 50.07 0.14 -40.08
N ALA A 399 50.20 -0.29 -41.33
CA ALA A 399 51.01 0.38 -42.35
C ALA A 399 50.35 1.64 -42.94
N ALA A 400 49.10 1.95 -42.57
CA ALA A 400 48.43 3.18 -42.93
C ALA A 400 49.26 4.41 -42.53
N LEU A 401 49.40 5.40 -43.42
CA LEU A 401 50.20 6.59 -43.18
C LEU A 401 49.70 7.36 -41.96
N SER A 402 48.38 7.44 -41.79
CA SER A 402 47.71 8.08 -40.65
C SER A 402 48.11 7.50 -39.29
N LEU A 403 48.61 6.26 -39.23
CA LEU A 403 49.11 5.59 -38.03
C LEU A 403 50.64 5.66 -37.89
N SER A 404 51.34 6.30 -38.84
CA SER A 404 52.79 6.46 -38.76
C SER A 404 53.22 7.25 -37.54
N ARG A 405 54.31 6.80 -36.91
CA ARG A 405 54.94 7.45 -35.75
C ARG A 405 55.21 8.94 -35.95
N ARG A 406 55.47 9.37 -37.19
CA ARG A 406 55.76 10.78 -37.51
C ARG A 406 54.61 11.72 -37.14
N TYR A 407 53.38 11.23 -37.15
CA TYR A 407 52.20 12.03 -36.85
C TYR A 407 51.84 12.03 -35.37
N GLN A 408 52.61 11.40 -34.49
CA GLN A 408 52.42 11.49 -33.03
C GLN A 408 50.99 11.12 -32.58
N GLY A 409 50.36 10.14 -33.24
CA GLY A 409 48.98 9.73 -32.99
C GLY A 409 47.92 10.77 -33.39
N LEU A 410 48.26 11.80 -34.16
CA LEU A 410 47.39 12.93 -34.52
C LEU A 410 46.06 12.50 -35.14
N TYR A 411 46.06 11.46 -35.97
CA TYR A 411 44.85 11.01 -36.67
C TYR A 411 44.11 9.87 -35.95
N LEU A 412 44.60 9.42 -34.79
CA LEU A 412 43.98 8.30 -34.08
C LEU A 412 42.67 8.71 -33.39
N GLY A 413 41.55 8.07 -33.73
CA GLY A 413 40.31 8.15 -32.95
C GLY A 413 39.70 9.55 -32.82
N ARG A 414 39.99 10.47 -33.75
CA ARG A 414 39.37 11.81 -33.81
C ARG A 414 39.11 12.24 -35.25
N SER A 415 38.25 13.24 -35.42
CA SER A 415 38.07 13.93 -36.70
C SER A 415 39.00 15.15 -36.76
N CYS A 416 39.67 15.37 -37.90
CA CYS A 416 40.50 16.55 -38.13
C CYS A 416 39.76 17.72 -38.81
N THR A 417 38.48 17.54 -39.16
CA THR A 417 37.73 18.57 -39.91
C THR A 417 36.53 19.17 -39.16
N ARG A 418 35.95 18.45 -38.19
CA ARG A 418 34.73 18.88 -37.46
C ARG A 418 34.83 20.21 -36.71
N ALA A 419 36.02 20.75 -36.49
CA ALA A 419 36.18 22.05 -35.83
C ALA A 419 35.81 23.24 -36.74
N ALA A 420 35.59 23.00 -38.03
CA ALA A 420 35.21 23.99 -39.03
C ALA A 420 33.79 23.75 -39.53
N ARG A 421 33.06 24.80 -39.88
CA ARG A 421 31.75 24.68 -40.55
C ARG A 421 31.87 24.50 -42.06
N THR A 422 32.95 25.05 -42.61
CA THR A 422 33.23 25.08 -44.03
C THR A 422 34.65 24.61 -44.28
N VAL A 423 34.91 24.03 -45.45
CA VAL A 423 36.26 23.58 -45.83
C VAL A 423 37.26 24.75 -45.84
N ALA A 424 36.81 25.98 -46.12
CA ALA A 424 37.66 27.17 -46.11
C ALA A 424 38.23 27.49 -44.72
N GLU A 425 37.46 27.28 -43.64
CA GLU A 425 37.89 27.52 -42.25
C GLU A 425 39.00 26.55 -41.77
N LEU A 426 39.25 25.48 -42.53
CA LEU A 426 40.37 24.56 -42.30
C LEU A 426 41.70 25.08 -42.83
N TYR A 427 41.69 26.21 -43.53
CA TYR A 427 42.90 26.91 -43.98
C TYR A 427 43.03 28.26 -43.29
N ALA A 428 44.27 28.76 -43.21
CA ALA A 428 44.56 30.13 -42.83
C ALA A 428 44.31 31.04 -44.04
N ASP A 429 43.78 32.24 -43.76
CA ASP A 429 43.59 33.30 -44.75
C ASP A 429 44.23 34.60 -44.20
N PRO A 430 45.29 35.13 -44.83
CA PRO A 430 46.00 34.59 -45.99
C PRO A 430 46.82 33.31 -45.67
N LEU A 431 47.17 32.56 -46.72
CA LEU A 431 48.04 31.39 -46.59
C LEU A 431 49.46 31.78 -46.10
N PRO A 432 50.17 30.87 -45.40
CA PRO A 432 51.55 31.12 -44.93
C PRO A 432 52.49 31.52 -46.08
N GLN A 433 53.30 32.55 -45.84
CA GLN A 433 54.34 33.04 -46.75
C GLN A 433 55.72 32.86 -46.09
N GLY A 434 56.80 32.74 -46.88
CA GLY A 434 58.17 32.60 -46.37
C GLY A 434 58.81 31.25 -46.72
N ASP A 435 59.70 30.75 -45.84
CA ASP A 435 60.35 29.45 -46.01
C ASP A 435 59.38 28.30 -45.70
N LEU A 436 58.74 27.80 -46.77
CA LEU A 436 57.79 26.70 -46.69
C LEU A 436 58.44 25.36 -46.33
N LEU A 437 59.74 25.16 -46.61
CA LEU A 437 60.44 23.93 -46.24
C LEU A 437 60.65 23.86 -44.72
N GLN A 438 61.10 24.97 -44.12
CA GLN A 438 61.20 25.08 -42.67
C GLN A 438 59.83 24.90 -42.00
N ALA A 439 58.77 25.50 -42.58
CA ALA A 439 57.41 25.35 -42.07
C ALA A 439 56.92 23.89 -42.13
N LEU A 440 57.21 23.15 -43.20
CA LEU A 440 56.88 21.73 -43.36
C LEU A 440 57.60 20.84 -42.33
N ASP A 441 58.88 21.10 -42.06
CA ASP A 441 59.67 20.33 -41.08
C ASP A 441 59.19 20.55 -39.63
N GLY A 442 58.54 21.69 -39.36
CA GLY A 442 58.01 22.05 -38.04
C GLY A 442 56.56 21.61 -37.78
N LEU A 443 55.91 20.84 -38.66
CA LEU A 443 54.49 20.54 -38.56
C LEU A 443 54.09 19.50 -37.51
N TYR A 444 54.95 18.54 -37.15
CA TYR A 444 54.56 17.40 -36.29
C TYR A 444 55.52 17.22 -35.11
N LEU A 445 55.47 18.12 -34.14
CA LEU A 445 56.36 18.09 -32.97
C LEU A 445 55.80 17.19 -31.86
N PRO A 446 56.64 16.63 -30.96
CA PRO A 446 56.16 15.82 -29.83
C PRO A 446 55.15 16.53 -28.93
N GLU A 447 55.27 17.86 -28.79
CA GLU A 447 54.35 18.69 -28.01
C GLU A 447 52.92 18.74 -28.59
N ASP A 448 52.76 18.53 -29.90
CA ASP A 448 51.45 18.44 -30.55
C ASP A 448 50.77 17.10 -30.20
N GLY A 449 51.54 16.01 -30.21
CA GLY A 449 51.07 14.69 -29.76
C GLY A 449 50.56 14.71 -28.32
N GLN A 450 51.32 15.33 -27.41
CA GLN A 450 50.92 15.50 -26.01
C GLN A 450 49.63 16.30 -25.84
N ALA A 451 49.44 17.36 -26.63
CA ALA A 451 48.22 18.17 -26.56
C ALA A 451 46.97 17.38 -26.96
N ILE A 452 47.11 16.42 -27.89
CA ILE A 452 46.01 15.58 -28.38
C ILE A 452 45.67 14.50 -27.36
N GLU A 453 46.68 13.91 -26.74
CA GLU A 453 46.48 12.96 -25.65
C GLU A 453 45.75 13.63 -24.47
N GLN A 454 46.18 14.84 -24.08
CA GLN A 454 45.49 15.66 -23.08
C GLN A 454 44.03 15.95 -23.48
N LEU A 455 43.79 16.28 -24.75
CA LEU A 455 42.43 16.50 -25.26
C LEU A 455 41.56 15.24 -25.12
N ARG A 456 42.04 14.07 -25.58
CA ARG A 456 41.31 12.80 -25.46
C ARG A 456 40.98 12.45 -24.02
N GLU A 457 41.94 12.67 -23.12
CA GLU A 457 41.76 12.39 -21.70
C GLU A 457 40.69 13.30 -21.08
N ARG A 458 40.76 14.60 -21.32
CA ARG A 458 39.75 15.56 -20.82
C ARG A 458 38.37 15.31 -21.43
N GLU A 459 38.27 14.88 -22.69
CA GLU A 459 36.99 14.51 -23.32
C GLU A 459 36.38 13.25 -22.69
N ARG A 460 37.18 12.21 -22.39
CA ARG A 460 36.73 11.03 -21.63
C ARG A 460 36.23 11.40 -20.23
N GLN A 461 36.95 12.26 -19.53
CA GLN A 461 36.56 12.72 -18.19
C GLN A 461 35.25 13.51 -18.22
N ARG A 462 35.09 14.41 -19.20
CA ARG A 462 33.87 15.19 -19.39
C ARG A 462 32.67 14.29 -19.69
N ALA A 463 32.83 13.33 -20.60
CA ALA A 463 31.79 12.37 -20.92
C ALA A 463 31.37 11.55 -19.69
N SER A 464 32.34 11.13 -18.86
CA SER A 464 32.10 10.41 -17.61
C SER A 464 31.31 11.24 -16.59
N LEU A 465 31.71 12.50 -16.37
CA LEU A 465 31.01 13.43 -15.46
C LEU A 465 29.59 13.76 -15.95
N GLN A 466 29.42 13.98 -17.25
CA GLN A 466 28.12 14.23 -17.87
C GLN A 466 27.19 13.02 -17.68
N ALA A 467 27.68 11.81 -17.94
CA ALA A 467 26.90 10.60 -17.75
C ALA A 467 26.53 10.35 -16.26
N LEU A 468 27.38 10.76 -15.32
CA LEU A 468 27.06 10.77 -13.89
C LEU A 468 25.98 11.80 -13.53
N MET A 469 26.02 12.99 -14.13
CA MET A 469 25.01 14.03 -13.95
C MET A 469 23.64 13.59 -14.51
N ASP A 470 23.64 13.01 -15.69
CA ASP A 470 22.46 12.52 -16.40
C ASP A 470 21.87 11.23 -15.80
N GLY A 471 22.61 10.58 -14.89
CA GLY A 471 22.20 9.35 -14.22
C GLY A 471 22.38 8.08 -15.07
N GLY A 472 23.00 8.21 -16.25
CA GLY A 472 23.41 7.07 -17.09
C GLY A 472 24.58 6.29 -16.49
N LEU A 473 25.43 6.95 -15.71
CA LEU A 473 26.40 6.34 -14.81
C LEU A 473 26.01 6.62 -13.36
N ARG A 474 26.30 5.67 -12.46
CA ARG A 474 26.10 5.84 -11.02
C ARG A 474 27.45 5.77 -10.32
N ALA A 475 27.84 6.82 -9.61
CA ALA A 475 29.06 6.83 -8.82
C ALA A 475 28.99 5.75 -7.73
N ASN A 476 30.06 4.96 -7.58
CA ASN A 476 30.17 3.97 -6.52
C ASN A 476 30.08 4.67 -5.15
N GLY A 477 28.92 4.56 -4.49
CA GLY A 477 28.56 5.20 -3.21
C GLY A 477 28.17 6.68 -3.26
N GLY A 478 27.81 7.21 -4.43
CA GLY A 478 27.19 8.55 -4.53
C GLY A 478 28.12 9.74 -4.34
N VAL A 479 29.43 9.50 -4.25
CA VAL A 479 30.47 10.54 -4.13
C VAL A 479 31.40 10.40 -5.34
N VAL A 480 31.63 11.50 -6.05
CA VAL A 480 32.55 11.56 -7.21
C VAL A 480 33.78 12.33 -6.77
N THR A 481 34.95 11.72 -6.72
CA THR A 481 36.19 12.43 -6.38
C THR A 481 36.75 13.15 -7.61
N TRP A 482 36.97 14.47 -7.52
CA TRP A 482 37.60 15.31 -8.55
C TRP A 482 38.76 16.08 -7.95
N LYS A 483 39.96 15.94 -8.54
CA LYS A 483 41.21 16.58 -8.04
C LYS A 483 41.38 16.38 -6.52
N GLY A 484 41.13 15.17 -6.01
CA GLY A 484 41.21 14.84 -4.58
C GLY A 484 40.02 15.29 -3.71
N THR A 485 38.99 15.93 -4.28
CA THR A 485 37.84 16.47 -3.53
C THR A 485 36.57 15.67 -3.81
N SER A 486 35.81 15.31 -2.77
CA SER A 486 34.51 14.64 -2.90
C SER A 486 33.43 15.59 -3.42
N LEU A 487 32.92 15.34 -4.61
CA LEU A 487 31.81 16.06 -5.25
C LEU A 487 30.46 15.40 -4.97
N THR A 488 29.48 16.24 -4.69
CA THR A 488 28.05 15.90 -4.72
C THR A 488 27.47 16.10 -6.13
N ARG A 489 26.33 15.46 -6.43
CA ARG A 489 25.65 15.62 -7.73
C ARG A 489 25.28 17.07 -8.06
N ALA A 490 25.07 17.90 -7.03
CA ALA A 490 24.75 19.33 -7.21
C ALA A 490 25.98 20.17 -7.66
N GLN A 491 27.19 19.69 -7.41
CA GLN A 491 28.44 20.37 -7.77
C GLN A 491 28.96 19.96 -9.15
N LEU A 492 28.44 18.86 -9.74
CA LEU A 492 28.84 18.38 -11.07
C LEU A 492 28.71 19.43 -12.19
N PRO A 493 27.63 20.26 -12.27
CA PRO A 493 27.52 21.25 -13.33
C PRO A 493 28.67 22.27 -13.33
N ALA A 494 29.13 22.69 -12.16
CA ALA A 494 30.22 23.65 -12.03
C ALA A 494 31.55 23.05 -12.51
N VAL A 495 31.82 21.79 -12.17
CA VAL A 495 33.02 21.06 -12.58
C VAL A 495 33.01 20.75 -14.08
N ILE A 496 31.86 20.38 -14.64
CA ILE A 496 31.71 20.20 -16.09
C ILE A 496 31.97 21.54 -16.81
N ALA A 497 31.51 22.66 -16.27
CA ALA A 497 31.77 23.97 -16.85
C ALA A 497 33.25 24.37 -16.80
N GLU A 498 33.96 24.06 -15.71
CA GLU A 498 35.42 24.24 -15.60
C GLU A 498 36.15 23.42 -16.68
N LEU A 499 35.79 22.13 -16.81
CA LEU A 499 36.37 21.21 -17.78
C LEU A 499 36.04 21.60 -19.23
N ASP A 500 34.86 22.14 -19.48
CA ASP A 500 34.48 22.68 -20.79
C ASP A 500 35.37 23.87 -21.18
N GLY A 501 35.77 24.70 -20.21
CA GLY A 501 36.78 25.75 -20.41
C GLY A 501 38.16 25.20 -20.77
N GLU A 502 38.65 24.18 -20.04
CA GLU A 502 39.92 23.51 -20.36
C GLU A 502 39.89 22.86 -21.76
N LEU A 503 38.79 22.18 -22.09
CA LEU A 503 38.56 21.55 -23.39
C LEU A 503 38.51 22.56 -24.53
N GLN A 504 37.92 23.73 -24.32
CA GLN A 504 37.87 24.77 -25.36
C GLN A 504 39.29 25.22 -25.76
N VAL A 505 40.19 25.40 -24.78
CA VAL A 505 41.58 25.77 -25.02
C VAL A 505 42.33 24.65 -25.77
N LEU A 506 42.20 23.41 -25.32
CA LEU A 506 42.84 22.26 -25.96
C LEU A 506 42.33 22.03 -27.39
N ARG A 507 41.01 22.12 -27.61
CA ARG A 507 40.40 22.01 -28.94
C ARG A 507 40.89 23.10 -29.88
N ALA A 508 40.98 24.35 -29.41
CA ALA A 508 41.51 25.45 -30.20
C ALA A 508 42.99 25.25 -30.57
N ARG A 509 43.80 24.70 -29.66
CA ARG A 509 45.21 24.36 -29.93
C ARG A 509 45.32 23.29 -31.02
N VAL A 510 44.57 22.19 -30.88
CA VAL A 510 44.59 21.06 -31.83
C VAL A 510 44.01 21.46 -33.19
N SER A 511 42.87 22.15 -33.25
CA SER A 511 42.29 22.60 -34.51
C SER A 511 43.14 23.69 -35.18
N GLY A 512 43.79 24.55 -34.39
CA GLY A 512 44.78 25.49 -34.91
C GLY A 512 45.98 24.79 -35.52
N HIS A 513 46.44 23.68 -34.93
CA HIS A 513 47.48 22.83 -35.50
C HIS A 513 47.03 22.17 -36.80
N ASP A 514 45.83 21.58 -36.84
CA ASP A 514 45.26 21.00 -38.08
C ASP A 514 45.22 22.04 -39.20
N ARG A 515 44.71 23.25 -38.89
CA ARG A 515 44.67 24.37 -39.82
C ARG A 515 46.06 24.74 -40.33
N ARG A 516 47.07 24.82 -39.45
CA ARG A 516 48.46 25.10 -39.87
C ARG A 516 48.97 24.03 -40.83
N CYS A 517 48.80 22.75 -40.50
CA CYS A 517 49.22 21.65 -41.37
C CYS A 517 48.60 21.77 -42.76
N ARG A 518 47.27 21.91 -42.83
CA ARG A 518 46.57 22.04 -44.14
C ARG A 518 47.03 23.28 -44.90
N SER A 519 47.27 24.39 -44.21
CA SER A 519 47.65 25.67 -44.82
C SER A 519 49.05 25.66 -45.40
N VAL A 520 50.02 25.05 -44.70
CA VAL A 520 51.40 24.94 -45.18
C VAL A 520 51.47 24.03 -46.40
N HIS A 521 50.79 22.88 -46.38
CA HIS A 521 50.73 22.01 -47.55
C HIS A 521 50.00 22.66 -48.74
N LEU A 522 48.92 23.42 -48.51
CA LEU A 522 48.22 24.15 -49.57
C LEU A 522 49.06 25.31 -50.15
N ALA A 523 49.82 26.01 -49.31
CA ALA A 523 50.78 27.03 -49.75
C ALA A 523 51.87 26.42 -50.64
N ALA A 524 52.47 25.30 -50.20
CA ALA A 524 53.44 24.53 -50.99
C ALA A 524 52.85 24.07 -52.33
N ALA A 525 51.63 23.52 -52.33
CA ALA A 525 50.93 23.12 -53.55
C ALA A 525 50.66 24.30 -54.50
N THR A 526 50.37 25.48 -53.95
CA THR A 526 50.12 26.70 -54.73
C THR A 526 51.41 27.23 -55.36
N THR A 527 52.55 27.10 -54.66
CA THR A 527 53.88 27.41 -55.22
C THR A 527 54.25 26.46 -56.37
N LEU A 528 53.92 25.18 -56.27
CA LEU A 528 54.19 24.18 -57.33
C LEU A 528 53.24 24.30 -58.53
N GLY A 529 51.98 24.67 -58.31
CA GLY A 529 50.95 24.76 -59.35
C GLY A 529 50.45 23.40 -59.83
N GLY A 530 50.02 23.28 -61.10
CA GLY A 530 49.79 21.97 -61.74
C GLY A 530 48.69 21.08 -61.15
N GLY A 531 47.62 21.65 -60.58
CA GLY A 531 46.45 20.91 -60.08
C GLY A 531 46.55 20.38 -58.64
N TRP A 532 47.70 20.55 -57.97
CA TRP A 532 47.89 20.14 -56.57
C TRP A 532 46.94 20.85 -55.58
N PRO A 533 46.70 22.17 -55.66
CA PRO A 533 45.78 22.85 -54.74
C PRO A 533 44.35 22.31 -54.83
N GLU A 534 43.87 22.06 -56.04
CA GLU A 534 42.54 21.51 -56.30
C GLU A 534 42.42 20.07 -55.75
N LEU A 535 43.46 19.26 -55.94
CA LEU A 535 43.51 17.89 -55.44
C LEU A 535 43.43 17.83 -53.90
N LEU A 536 44.26 18.62 -53.20
CA LEU A 536 44.27 18.68 -51.74
C LEU A 536 42.92 19.15 -51.18
N ARG A 537 42.32 20.19 -51.80
CA ARG A 537 40.99 20.67 -51.41
C ARG A 537 39.90 19.62 -51.65
N GLY A 538 40.01 18.84 -52.73
CA GLY A 538 39.09 17.75 -53.05
C GLY A 538 39.07 16.67 -51.97
N TYR A 539 40.25 16.16 -51.56
CA TYR A 539 40.33 15.17 -50.48
C TYR A 539 39.88 15.74 -49.13
N LEU A 540 40.23 16.99 -48.82
CA LEU A 540 39.78 17.62 -47.58
C LEU A 540 38.26 17.84 -47.56
N ALA A 541 37.64 18.15 -48.70
CA ALA A 541 36.19 18.27 -48.82
C ALA A 541 35.49 16.93 -48.57
N VAL A 542 36.01 15.82 -49.09
CA VAL A 542 35.50 14.47 -48.80
C VAL A 542 35.65 14.12 -47.31
N LEU A 543 36.77 14.47 -46.69
CA LEU A 543 36.95 14.31 -45.25
C LEU A 543 35.94 15.13 -44.44
N HIS A 544 35.76 16.41 -44.76
CA HIS A 544 34.80 17.27 -44.08
C HIS A 544 33.36 16.75 -44.25
N TYR A 545 32.98 16.32 -45.45
CA TYR A 545 31.69 15.67 -45.70
C TYR A 545 31.50 14.42 -44.85
N THR A 546 32.47 13.50 -44.87
CA THR A 546 32.35 12.22 -44.15
C THR A 546 32.36 12.41 -42.64
N ASP A 547 33.27 13.22 -42.09
CA ASP A 547 33.35 13.51 -40.65
C ASP A 547 32.06 14.11 -40.09
N HIS A 548 31.45 15.07 -40.80
CA HIS A 548 30.19 15.65 -40.35
C HIS A 548 28.97 14.75 -40.58
N THR A 549 28.93 14.00 -41.68
CA THR A 549 27.85 13.04 -41.95
C THR A 549 27.85 11.90 -40.93
N ILE A 550 29.05 11.39 -40.59
CA ILE A 550 29.24 10.41 -39.51
C ILE A 550 28.73 10.98 -38.19
N ALA A 551 29.17 12.19 -37.82
CA ALA A 551 28.75 12.82 -36.57
C ALA A 551 27.24 13.07 -36.50
N ASP A 552 26.59 13.43 -37.60
CA ASP A 552 25.14 13.63 -37.65
C ASP A 552 24.37 12.32 -37.48
N LEU A 553 24.82 11.24 -38.14
CA LEU A 553 24.24 9.91 -38.00
C LEU A 553 24.46 9.31 -36.61
N GLU A 554 25.66 9.44 -36.05
CA GLU A 554 25.97 8.99 -34.68
C GLU A 554 25.09 9.72 -33.66
N ASP A 555 24.94 11.04 -33.79
CA ASP A 555 24.09 11.82 -32.89
C ASP A 555 22.60 11.46 -33.03
N ALA A 556 22.10 11.24 -34.25
CA ALA A 556 20.74 10.77 -34.48
C ALA A 556 20.52 9.35 -33.93
N HIS A 557 21.50 8.46 -34.09
CA HIS A 557 21.46 7.09 -33.57
C HIS A 557 21.48 7.08 -32.04
N LEU A 558 22.32 7.92 -31.42
CA LEU A 558 22.35 8.11 -29.97
C LEU A 558 21.03 8.69 -29.44
N LEU A 559 20.43 9.67 -30.13
CA LEU A 559 19.11 10.20 -29.78
C LEU A 559 18.05 9.09 -29.81
N TYR A 560 18.06 8.25 -30.85
CA TYR A 560 17.18 7.08 -30.93
C TYR A 560 17.39 6.11 -29.75
N LEU A 561 18.63 5.68 -29.50
CA LEU A 561 18.94 4.71 -28.44
C LEU A 561 18.56 5.25 -27.05
N GLN A 562 18.83 6.53 -26.79
CA GLN A 562 18.47 7.18 -25.54
C GLN A 562 16.96 7.35 -25.39
N THR A 563 16.27 7.76 -26.46
CA THR A 563 14.80 7.86 -26.46
C THR A 563 14.19 6.49 -26.21
N PHE A 564 14.71 5.45 -26.85
CA PHE A 564 14.29 4.07 -26.63
C PHE A 564 14.48 3.66 -25.16
N HIS A 565 15.68 3.83 -24.60
CA HIS A 565 15.94 3.53 -23.18
C HIS A 565 15.04 4.31 -22.21
N SER A 566 14.76 5.58 -22.50
CA SER A 566 13.85 6.42 -21.70
C SER A 566 12.41 5.94 -21.77
N VAL A 567 11.93 5.62 -22.98
CA VAL A 567 10.56 5.17 -23.25
C VAL A 567 10.26 3.78 -22.69
N ILE A 568 11.26 2.90 -22.61
CA ILE A 568 11.10 1.55 -22.04
C ILE A 568 11.39 1.48 -20.54
N ALA A 569 11.80 2.59 -19.90
CA ALA A 569 12.30 2.58 -18.52
C ALA A 569 11.29 2.07 -17.49
N ASP A 570 10.00 2.36 -17.68
CA ASP A 570 8.90 1.88 -16.84
C ASP A 570 8.25 0.60 -17.39
N GLY A 571 8.80 0.09 -18.49
CA GLY A 571 8.29 -0.99 -19.30
C GLY A 571 7.00 -0.69 -20.06
N ARG A 572 6.26 0.40 -19.81
CA ARG A 572 4.96 0.66 -20.45
C ARG A 572 5.06 1.90 -21.33
N VAL A 573 5.04 1.70 -22.65
CA VAL A 573 5.08 2.80 -23.61
C VAL A 573 3.69 3.45 -23.75
N SER A 574 3.52 4.70 -23.32
CA SER A 574 2.33 5.49 -23.60
C SER A 574 2.26 5.91 -25.08
N ALA A 575 1.07 6.31 -25.55
CA ALA A 575 0.92 6.83 -26.93
C ALA A 575 1.78 8.09 -27.19
N ARG A 576 2.04 8.90 -26.15
CA ARG A 576 2.93 10.06 -26.25
C ARG A 576 4.39 9.63 -26.40
N GLU A 577 4.83 8.68 -25.58
CA GLU A 577 6.19 8.13 -25.62
C GLU A 577 6.46 7.37 -26.92
N LEU A 578 5.47 6.62 -27.44
CA LEU A 578 5.56 5.98 -28.75
C LEU A 578 5.74 7.00 -29.87
N ARG A 579 4.99 8.12 -29.85
CA ARG A 579 5.20 9.20 -30.83
C ARG A 579 6.59 9.82 -30.73
N GLN A 580 7.12 9.98 -29.53
CA GLN A 580 8.48 10.49 -29.32
C GLN A 580 9.53 9.50 -29.85
N LEU A 581 9.36 8.20 -29.61
CA LEU A 581 10.22 7.16 -30.17
C LEU A 581 10.16 7.13 -31.70
N VAL A 582 8.96 7.16 -32.29
CA VAL A 582 8.75 7.23 -33.74
C VAL A 582 9.44 8.46 -34.33
N ALA A 583 9.32 9.63 -33.69
CA ALA A 583 10.00 10.85 -34.13
C ALA A 583 11.53 10.68 -34.13
N ALA A 584 12.11 10.07 -33.08
CA ALA A 584 13.54 9.79 -33.00
C ALA A 584 13.99 8.76 -34.05
N CYS A 585 13.20 7.70 -34.30
CA CYS A 585 13.45 6.74 -35.38
C CYS A 585 13.45 7.44 -36.75
N ASN A 586 12.51 8.35 -36.99
CA ASN A 586 12.41 9.09 -38.25
C ASN A 586 13.49 10.18 -38.42
N GLU A 587 14.08 10.70 -37.35
CA GLU A 587 15.32 11.49 -37.43
C GLU A 587 16.49 10.64 -37.96
N LEU A 588 16.68 9.44 -37.41
CA LEU A 588 17.71 8.50 -37.88
C LEU A 588 17.46 8.03 -39.32
N GLN A 589 16.20 7.71 -39.66
CA GLN A 589 15.81 7.30 -41.01
C GLN A 589 16.13 8.38 -42.04
N ARG A 590 15.80 9.65 -41.76
CA ARG A 590 16.08 10.77 -42.64
C ARG A 590 17.57 11.01 -42.82
N GLY A 591 18.34 10.89 -41.74
CA GLY A 591 19.80 10.96 -41.79
C GLY A 591 20.38 9.90 -42.71
N LEU A 592 19.97 8.64 -42.56
CA LEU A 592 20.38 7.54 -43.43
C LEU A 592 19.97 7.80 -44.88
N ARG A 593 18.68 8.06 -45.14
CA ARG A 593 18.12 8.30 -46.47
C ARG A 593 18.90 9.38 -47.23
N ARG A 594 19.26 10.48 -46.56
CA ARG A 594 20.03 11.57 -47.15
C ARG A 594 21.37 11.09 -47.71
N VAL A 595 22.09 10.21 -47.02
CA VAL A 595 23.37 9.66 -47.51
C VAL A 595 23.19 8.92 -48.82
N TYR A 596 22.12 8.13 -48.95
CA TYR A 596 21.80 7.38 -50.16
C TYR A 596 21.34 8.29 -51.31
N GLU A 597 20.49 9.29 -51.04
CA GLU A 597 20.07 10.28 -52.03
C GLU A 597 21.26 11.11 -52.55
N GLN A 598 22.21 11.41 -51.68
CA GLN A 598 23.41 12.17 -52.01
C GLN A 598 24.50 11.33 -52.69
N ALA A 599 24.37 10.01 -52.70
CA ALA A 599 25.45 9.12 -53.11
C ALA A 599 25.89 9.37 -54.57
N ALA A 600 24.98 9.82 -55.43
CA ALA A 600 25.27 10.16 -56.83
C ALA A 600 25.97 11.50 -57.06
N HIS A 601 25.96 12.38 -56.05
CA HIS A 601 26.62 13.68 -56.10
C HIS A 601 28.06 13.63 -55.57
N LEU A 602 28.48 12.52 -54.97
CA LEU A 602 29.85 12.30 -54.52
C LEU A 602 30.68 11.68 -55.65
N ARG A 603 31.67 12.42 -56.15
CA ARG A 603 32.56 11.98 -57.23
C ARG A 603 33.90 11.54 -56.66
N LEU A 604 34.18 10.24 -56.78
CA LEU A 604 35.49 9.67 -56.50
C LEU A 604 36.46 10.05 -57.63
N ASN A 605 37.70 10.41 -57.29
CA ASN A 605 38.79 10.47 -58.25
C ASN A 605 39.49 9.11 -58.36
N ALA A 606 40.37 8.93 -59.35
CA ALA A 606 40.98 7.63 -59.63
C ALA A 606 41.70 7.00 -58.41
N PRO A 607 42.49 7.75 -57.61
CA PRO A 607 43.12 7.20 -56.41
C PRO A 607 42.13 6.75 -55.33
N LEU A 608 41.03 7.48 -55.11
CA LEU A 608 39.98 7.09 -54.17
C LEU A 608 39.19 5.88 -54.66
N ALA A 609 38.84 5.85 -55.95
CA ALA A 609 38.15 4.73 -56.56
C ALA A 609 38.98 3.44 -56.45
N ALA A 610 40.29 3.54 -56.68
CA ALA A 610 41.22 2.44 -56.49
C ALA A 610 41.33 2.00 -55.02
N ALA A 611 41.39 2.95 -54.08
CA ALA A 611 41.49 2.65 -52.65
C ALA A 611 40.24 1.93 -52.11
N LEU A 612 39.06 2.29 -52.61
CA LEU A 612 37.78 1.65 -52.23
C LEU A 612 37.48 0.38 -53.05
N GLY A 613 38.20 0.14 -54.15
CA GLY A 613 37.92 -0.94 -55.10
C GLY A 613 36.59 -0.79 -55.83
N LYS A 614 36.09 0.45 -55.98
CA LYS A 614 34.80 0.80 -56.61
C LYS A 614 34.95 2.03 -57.50
N GLU A 615 34.31 2.04 -58.67
CA GLU A 615 34.39 3.18 -59.59
C GLU A 615 33.51 4.35 -59.13
N HIS A 616 32.39 4.04 -58.46
CA HIS A 616 31.42 5.04 -58.01
C HIS A 616 31.05 4.83 -56.55
N TRP A 617 30.81 5.92 -55.82
CA TRP A 617 30.45 5.86 -54.41
C TRP A 617 29.16 5.07 -54.15
N GLN A 618 28.17 5.15 -55.05
CA GLN A 618 26.93 4.37 -54.92
C GLN A 618 27.16 2.85 -54.87
N GLN A 619 28.26 2.34 -55.44
CA GLN A 619 28.57 0.91 -55.41
C GLN A 619 29.10 0.44 -54.03
N CYS A 620 29.43 1.38 -53.14
CA CYS A 620 29.83 1.10 -51.76
C CYS A 620 28.61 0.96 -50.83
N LEU A 621 27.42 1.36 -51.29
CA LEU A 621 26.19 1.38 -50.51
C LEU A 621 25.17 0.39 -51.12
N PRO A 622 24.47 -0.42 -50.31
CA PRO A 622 23.39 -1.26 -50.81
C PRO A 622 22.16 -0.42 -51.22
N GLU A 623 21.19 -1.03 -51.93
CA GLU A 623 19.93 -0.34 -52.24
C GLU A 623 19.14 -0.03 -50.96
N PHE A 624 18.86 1.25 -50.67
CA PHE A 624 18.21 1.67 -49.43
C PHE A 624 16.73 1.25 -49.36
N ARG A 625 16.39 0.40 -48.38
CA ARG A 625 15.03 -0.18 -48.23
C ARG A 625 14.38 0.06 -46.86
N LEU A 626 14.94 0.94 -46.04
CA LEU A 626 14.38 1.26 -44.72
C LEU A 626 13.25 2.30 -44.83
N ALA A 627 12.00 1.88 -44.62
CA ALA A 627 10.83 2.77 -44.61
C ALA A 627 10.83 3.73 -43.41
N GLU A 628 9.96 4.74 -43.43
CA GLU A 628 9.69 5.56 -42.23
C GLU A 628 9.05 4.71 -41.13
N ALA A 629 9.39 5.02 -39.88
CA ALA A 629 8.81 4.39 -38.72
C ALA A 629 7.42 4.98 -38.44
N ASP A 630 6.48 4.11 -38.08
CA ASP A 630 5.15 4.43 -37.58
C ASP A 630 4.77 3.48 -36.44
N GLN A 631 3.55 3.62 -35.90
CA GLN A 631 3.09 2.79 -34.78
C GLN A 631 2.92 1.30 -35.15
N SER A 632 2.70 0.99 -36.42
CA SER A 632 2.42 -0.35 -36.93
C SER A 632 3.68 -1.15 -37.27
N ASN A 633 4.77 -0.47 -37.65
CA ASN A 633 6.02 -1.10 -38.08
C ASN A 633 7.21 -0.91 -37.11
N ILE A 634 7.02 -0.26 -35.95
CA ILE A 634 8.14 0.14 -35.07
C ILE A 634 9.06 -1.01 -34.64
N ASN A 635 8.51 -2.19 -34.32
CA ASN A 635 9.31 -3.34 -33.88
C ASN A 635 10.20 -3.90 -35.01
N PRO A 636 9.64 -4.32 -36.17
CA PRO A 636 10.48 -4.78 -37.29
C PRO A 636 11.39 -3.67 -37.83
N TRP A 637 11.00 -2.39 -37.70
CA TRP A 637 11.86 -1.26 -38.04
C TRP A 637 13.11 -1.21 -37.15
N MET A 638 12.95 -1.32 -35.83
CA MET A 638 14.08 -1.31 -34.87
C MET A 638 15.04 -2.48 -35.09
N ASP A 639 14.51 -3.67 -35.40
CA ASP A 639 15.33 -4.85 -35.72
C ASP A 639 16.17 -4.64 -36.98
N ALA A 640 15.62 -3.97 -38.00
CA ALA A 640 16.31 -3.67 -39.26
C ALA A 640 17.27 -2.48 -39.15
N ALA A 641 16.93 -1.44 -38.37
CA ALA A 641 17.65 -0.17 -38.33
C ALA A 641 19.13 -0.32 -37.95
N LYS A 642 19.45 -1.22 -37.00
CA LYS A 642 20.83 -1.48 -36.59
C LYS A 642 21.71 -1.91 -37.76
N GLY A 643 21.21 -2.79 -38.64
CA GLY A 643 21.93 -3.26 -39.81
C GLY A 643 22.21 -2.13 -40.81
N TRP A 644 21.21 -1.27 -41.06
CA TRP A 644 21.36 -0.10 -41.91
C TRP A 644 22.40 0.89 -41.38
N VAL A 645 22.31 1.24 -40.10
CA VAL A 645 23.30 2.12 -39.45
C VAL A 645 24.70 1.54 -39.59
N GLN A 646 24.88 0.25 -39.28
CA GLN A 646 26.19 -0.40 -39.33
C GLN A 646 26.79 -0.38 -40.74
N VAL A 647 26.00 -0.71 -41.77
CA VAL A 647 26.50 -0.73 -43.16
C VAL A 647 26.81 0.67 -43.66
N THR A 648 25.92 1.65 -43.45
CA THR A 648 26.14 3.04 -43.89
C THR A 648 27.33 3.68 -43.18
N MET A 649 27.44 3.49 -41.86
CA MET A 649 28.59 3.98 -41.09
C MET A 649 29.90 3.32 -41.50
N GLY A 650 29.89 2.00 -41.75
CA GLY A 650 31.06 1.29 -42.24
C GLY A 650 31.59 1.88 -43.54
N ALA A 651 30.71 2.06 -44.53
CA ALA A 651 31.08 2.66 -45.81
C ALA A 651 31.63 4.09 -45.62
N LEU A 652 30.97 4.94 -44.83
CA LEU A 652 31.43 6.32 -44.58
C LEU A 652 32.79 6.36 -43.89
N CYS A 653 33.05 5.46 -42.93
CA CYS A 653 34.35 5.32 -42.30
C CYS A 653 35.43 4.88 -43.29
N GLU A 654 35.13 3.91 -44.17
CA GLU A 654 36.07 3.50 -45.23
C GLU A 654 36.39 4.66 -46.19
N LEU A 655 35.40 5.45 -46.59
CA LEU A 655 35.60 6.63 -47.43
C LEU A 655 36.43 7.71 -46.72
N ARG A 656 36.15 7.96 -45.42
CA ARG A 656 36.93 8.89 -44.60
C ARG A 656 38.39 8.45 -44.52
N ASP A 657 38.63 7.19 -44.15
CA ASP A 657 39.97 6.65 -43.94
C ASP A 657 40.74 6.61 -45.28
N ALA A 658 40.11 6.20 -46.38
CA ALA A 658 40.70 6.26 -47.71
C ALA A 658 41.04 7.71 -48.13
N SER A 659 40.14 8.67 -47.86
CA SER A 659 40.36 10.08 -48.18
C SER A 659 41.47 10.71 -47.33
N LEU A 660 41.60 10.31 -46.07
CA LEU A 660 42.71 10.72 -45.21
C LEU A 660 44.03 10.20 -45.76
N GLU A 661 44.10 8.91 -46.09
CA GLU A 661 45.31 8.30 -46.64
C GLU A 661 45.73 8.96 -47.97
N GLN A 662 44.78 9.23 -48.87
CA GLN A 662 45.10 9.93 -50.12
C GLN A 662 45.49 11.39 -49.91
N LEU A 663 44.86 12.09 -48.95
CA LEU A 663 45.28 13.44 -48.58
C LEU A 663 46.73 13.44 -48.07
N LEU A 664 47.07 12.54 -47.14
CA LEU A 664 48.43 12.44 -46.59
C LEU A 664 49.46 12.06 -47.66
N ARG A 665 49.13 11.16 -48.59
CA ARG A 665 49.99 10.83 -49.75
C ARG A 665 50.22 12.03 -50.66
N ALA A 666 49.17 12.79 -50.96
CA ALA A 666 49.28 13.99 -51.77
C ALA A 666 50.09 15.08 -51.07
N GLU A 667 49.91 15.26 -49.76
CA GLU A 667 50.69 16.18 -48.93
C GLU A 667 52.18 15.81 -48.89
N ASP A 668 52.51 14.53 -48.78
CA ASP A 668 53.88 14.01 -48.87
C ASP A 668 54.48 14.24 -50.26
N ALA A 669 53.71 13.97 -51.32
CA ALA A 669 54.16 14.18 -52.69
C ALA A 669 54.46 15.66 -52.96
N VAL A 670 53.59 16.57 -52.50
CA VAL A 670 53.80 18.02 -52.57
C VAL A 670 55.06 18.42 -51.79
N ALA A 671 55.23 17.92 -50.56
CA ALA A 671 56.42 18.21 -49.75
C ALA A 671 57.72 17.69 -50.40
N ALA A 672 57.69 16.49 -50.99
CA ALA A 672 58.83 15.90 -51.69
C ALA A 672 59.19 16.69 -52.97
N GLN A 673 58.19 17.07 -53.78
CA GLN A 673 58.41 17.86 -54.99
C GLN A 673 58.97 19.25 -54.68
N LEU A 674 58.47 19.90 -53.62
CA LEU A 674 59.01 21.18 -53.17
C LEU A 674 60.48 21.06 -52.75
N ARG A 675 60.87 19.97 -52.04
CA ARG A 675 62.26 19.69 -51.66
C ARG A 675 63.18 19.43 -52.86
N HIS A 676 62.66 18.80 -53.91
CA HIS A 676 63.44 18.46 -55.11
C HIS A 676 63.42 19.55 -56.20
N ALA A 677 62.68 20.64 -55.99
CA ALA A 677 62.51 21.75 -56.95
C ALA A 677 62.09 21.29 -58.36
N ALA A 678 61.31 20.20 -58.45
CA ALA A 678 60.88 19.61 -59.71
C ALA A 678 59.37 19.89 -59.92
N PRO A 679 58.98 20.75 -60.87
CA PRO A 679 57.57 21.00 -61.15
C PRO A 679 56.97 19.81 -61.91
N ALA A 680 56.18 18.99 -61.21
CA ALA A 680 55.36 17.95 -61.82
C ALA A 680 53.89 18.25 -61.54
N SER A 681 53.07 18.30 -62.59
CA SER A 681 51.62 18.45 -62.46
C SER A 681 50.98 17.14 -62.01
N SER A 682 49.98 17.22 -61.15
CA SER A 682 49.10 16.07 -60.88
C SER A 682 48.22 15.79 -62.09
N SER A 683 48.15 14.53 -62.53
CA SER A 683 47.19 14.07 -63.54
C SER A 683 45.82 13.73 -62.94
N ASP A 684 45.70 13.72 -61.61
CA ASP A 684 44.49 13.30 -60.91
C ASP A 684 43.47 14.44 -60.82
N THR A 685 42.20 14.09 -61.06
CA THR A 685 41.09 15.03 -60.89
C THR A 685 40.74 15.22 -59.42
N PRO A 686 40.22 16.39 -58.99
CA PRO A 686 39.77 16.57 -57.62
C PRO A 686 38.49 15.78 -57.35
N ALA A 687 38.46 15.10 -56.20
CA ALA A 687 37.24 14.52 -55.66
C ALA A 687 36.23 15.64 -55.34
N ALA A 688 34.94 15.34 -55.42
CA ALA A 688 33.87 16.30 -55.16
C ALA A 688 32.79 15.70 -54.27
N VAL A 689 32.19 16.55 -53.45
CA VAL A 689 31.13 16.19 -52.49
C VAL A 689 29.82 16.90 -52.87
N PRO A 690 28.68 16.44 -52.33
CA PRO A 690 27.41 17.16 -52.47
C PRO A 690 27.54 18.62 -52.00
N ALA A 691 26.82 19.53 -52.66
CA ALA A 691 26.87 20.97 -52.35
C ALA A 691 26.28 21.31 -50.96
N ASP A 692 25.35 20.50 -50.46
CA ASP A 692 24.73 20.63 -49.14
C ASP A 692 24.77 19.29 -48.41
N TYR A 693 25.20 19.30 -47.15
CA TYR A 693 25.26 18.14 -46.26
C TYR A 693 25.21 18.61 -44.81
N PRO A 694 24.75 17.77 -43.86
CA PRO A 694 24.64 18.18 -42.46
C PRO A 694 26.02 18.53 -41.89
N VAL A 695 26.12 19.67 -41.22
CA VAL A 695 27.33 20.11 -40.50
C VAL A 695 27.06 20.04 -38.99
N ARG A 696 27.94 19.35 -38.28
CA ARG A 696 27.86 19.11 -36.82
C ARG A 696 29.20 19.37 -36.13
N LEU A 697 29.35 20.57 -35.57
CA LEU A 697 30.51 20.93 -34.76
C LEU A 697 30.49 20.20 -33.40
N PRO A 698 31.64 19.98 -32.75
CA PRO A 698 31.69 19.52 -31.37
C PRO A 698 30.91 20.46 -30.44
N GLY A 699 29.97 19.93 -29.66
CA GLY A 699 29.10 20.74 -28.78
C GLY A 699 27.74 21.14 -29.41
N GLU A 700 27.54 20.93 -30.71
CA GLU A 700 26.27 21.18 -31.41
C GLU A 700 25.42 19.91 -31.60
N GLU A 701 25.61 18.92 -30.72
CA GLU A 701 24.81 17.70 -30.67
C GLU A 701 23.32 18.03 -30.38
N ARG A 702 22.39 17.22 -30.88
CA ARG A 702 20.96 17.40 -30.65
C ARG A 702 20.66 17.42 -29.14
N GLN A 703 19.87 18.40 -28.69
CA GLN A 703 19.47 18.48 -27.27
C GLN A 703 18.71 17.22 -26.85
N ARG A 704 19.20 16.57 -25.80
CA ARG A 704 18.60 15.38 -25.19
C ARG A 704 17.82 15.83 -23.95
N ASN A 705 16.49 15.88 -24.04
CA ASN A 705 15.65 16.25 -22.90
C ASN A 705 15.57 15.08 -21.90
N LEU A 706 16.49 15.05 -20.94
CA LEU A 706 16.68 13.95 -19.98
C LEU A 706 15.92 14.13 -18.65
N LYS A 707 15.22 15.25 -18.46
CA LYS A 707 14.47 15.49 -17.21
C LYS A 707 13.23 14.61 -17.14
N GLN A 708 13.36 13.48 -16.43
CA GLN A 708 12.22 12.65 -16.06
C GLN A 708 11.18 13.48 -15.31
N ASN A 709 9.91 13.41 -15.72
CA ASN A 709 8.85 14.10 -14.99
C ASN A 709 8.63 13.43 -13.61
N LEU A 710 7.91 14.10 -12.70
CA LEU A 710 7.66 13.57 -11.34
C LEU A 710 6.95 12.20 -11.34
N TRP A 711 6.11 11.93 -12.34
CA TRP A 711 5.41 10.65 -12.50
C TRP A 711 6.35 9.53 -12.98
N GLN A 712 7.25 9.81 -13.91
CA GLN A 712 8.31 8.89 -14.34
C GLN A 712 9.28 8.62 -13.20
N ARG A 713 9.58 9.62 -12.37
CA ARG A 713 10.38 9.45 -11.14
C ARG A 713 9.63 8.63 -10.08
N PHE A 714 8.32 8.77 -9.94
CA PHE A 714 7.48 7.92 -9.09
C PHE A 714 7.50 6.48 -9.59
N LEU A 715 7.21 6.25 -10.88
CA LEU A 715 7.20 4.91 -11.48
C LEU A 715 8.58 4.26 -11.44
N ALA A 716 9.65 4.99 -11.76
CA ALA A 716 11.03 4.50 -11.72
C ALA A 716 11.62 4.46 -10.29
N ALA A 717 10.89 4.92 -9.28
CA ALA A 717 11.36 5.12 -7.91
C ALA A 717 12.69 5.91 -7.85
N ASP A 718 12.83 6.96 -8.67
CA ASP A 718 14.07 7.73 -8.80
C ASP A 718 14.09 8.95 -7.86
N GLY A 719 14.77 8.77 -6.71
CA GLY A 719 14.87 9.73 -5.61
C GLY A 719 14.14 9.28 -4.34
N LEU A 720 14.47 9.89 -3.21
CA LEU A 720 13.94 9.51 -1.89
C LEU A 720 12.41 9.67 -1.81
N PHE A 721 11.90 10.86 -2.14
CA PHE A 721 10.47 11.15 -2.04
C PHE A 721 9.61 10.27 -2.98
N PRO A 722 9.92 10.15 -4.30
CA PRO A 722 9.16 9.26 -5.19
C PRO A 722 9.21 7.80 -4.75
N SER A 723 10.33 7.34 -4.18
CA SER A 723 10.45 5.98 -3.62
C SER A 723 9.53 5.77 -2.43
N VAL A 724 9.51 6.69 -1.46
CA VAL A 724 8.65 6.61 -0.27
C VAL A 724 7.17 6.62 -0.66
N ALA A 725 6.78 7.51 -1.57
CA ALA A 725 5.41 7.56 -2.07
C ALA A 725 4.99 6.24 -2.75
N ARG A 726 5.88 5.64 -3.55
CA ARG A 726 5.61 4.37 -4.24
C ARG A 726 5.48 3.20 -3.26
N VAL A 727 6.28 3.17 -2.18
CA VAL A 727 6.12 2.19 -1.09
C VAL A 727 4.77 2.36 -0.41
N ALA A 728 4.40 3.59 -0.03
CA ALA A 728 3.15 3.84 0.68
C ALA A 728 1.93 3.37 -0.12
N VAL A 729 1.88 3.69 -1.42
CA VAL A 729 0.79 3.26 -2.33
C VAL A 729 0.79 1.74 -2.52
N ALA A 730 1.95 1.12 -2.74
CA ALA A 730 2.01 -0.31 -2.93
C ALA A 730 1.67 -1.09 -1.65
N ALA A 731 2.12 -0.61 -0.49
CA ALA A 731 1.84 -1.20 0.80
C ALA A 731 0.36 -1.11 1.15
N SER A 732 -0.31 0.01 0.87
CA SER A 732 -1.75 0.16 1.12
C SER A 732 -2.58 -0.78 0.24
N ILE A 733 -2.19 -0.98 -1.02
CA ILE A 733 -2.86 -1.94 -1.92
C ILE A 733 -2.68 -3.38 -1.40
N VAL A 734 -1.46 -3.79 -1.05
CA VAL A 734 -1.21 -5.14 -0.53
C VAL A 734 -1.94 -5.35 0.80
N ALA A 735 -1.89 -4.39 1.72
CA ALA A 735 -2.63 -4.45 2.98
C ALA A 735 -4.15 -4.58 2.75
N GLY A 736 -4.71 -3.82 1.80
CA GLY A 736 -6.12 -3.92 1.41
C GLY A 736 -6.49 -5.29 0.85
N VAL A 737 -5.63 -5.89 0.03
CA VAL A 737 -5.83 -7.26 -0.51
C VAL A 737 -5.74 -8.32 0.57
N LEU A 738 -4.75 -8.23 1.47
CA LEU A 738 -4.62 -9.17 2.60
C LEU A 738 -5.81 -9.09 3.53
N TRP A 739 -6.28 -7.87 3.83
CA TRP A 739 -7.46 -7.63 4.66
C TRP A 739 -8.71 -8.22 4.01
N ALA A 740 -8.98 -7.90 2.73
CA ALA A 740 -10.11 -8.45 2.00
C ALA A 740 -10.04 -9.99 1.87
N GLY A 741 -8.87 -10.55 1.57
CA GLY A 741 -8.69 -12.01 1.49
C GLY A 741 -8.84 -12.72 2.85
N GLY A 742 -8.53 -12.04 3.95
CA GLY A 742 -8.70 -12.56 5.31
C GLY A 742 -10.17 -12.69 5.72
N THR A 743 -10.99 -11.71 5.36
CA THR A 743 -12.40 -11.61 5.77
C THR A 743 -13.37 -12.35 4.84
N VAL A 744 -13.03 -12.55 3.57
CA VAL A 744 -13.90 -13.24 2.59
C VAL A 744 -14.08 -14.72 2.96
N GLY A 745 -15.31 -15.10 3.30
CA GLY A 745 -15.71 -16.48 3.62
C GLY A 745 -15.95 -16.80 5.10
N LEU A 746 -15.76 -15.84 6.01
CA LEU A 746 -16.17 -15.97 7.42
C LEU A 746 -17.68 -15.72 7.56
N ALA A 747 -18.33 -16.41 8.50
CA ALA A 747 -19.72 -16.13 8.86
C ALA A 747 -19.75 -14.96 9.85
N GLU A 748 -20.63 -13.99 9.62
CA GLU A 748 -20.80 -12.84 10.51
C GLU A 748 -22.03 -13.05 11.40
N VAL A 749 -21.86 -12.92 12.72
CA VAL A 749 -22.97 -12.99 13.66
C VAL A 749 -23.05 -11.68 14.43
N VAL A 750 -24.12 -10.94 14.24
CA VAL A 750 -24.40 -9.72 14.99
C VAL A 750 -25.27 -10.09 16.19
N ALA A 751 -24.65 -10.12 17.38
CA ALA A 751 -25.34 -10.38 18.63
C ALA A 751 -25.88 -9.08 19.23
N TYR A 752 -27.10 -9.09 19.73
CA TYR A 752 -27.74 -7.98 20.44
C TYR A 752 -28.26 -8.43 21.80
N ASN A 753 -27.97 -7.63 22.82
CA ASN A 753 -28.41 -7.89 24.18
C ASN A 753 -29.67 -7.07 24.52
N GLY A 754 -30.84 -7.71 24.41
CA GLY A 754 -32.11 -7.10 24.83
C GLY A 754 -32.36 -7.12 26.35
N LEU A 755 -31.56 -7.88 27.11
CA LEU A 755 -31.69 -7.94 28.56
C LEU A 755 -31.11 -6.70 29.22
N GLN A 756 -31.74 -6.25 30.31
CA GLN A 756 -31.34 -5.06 31.07
C GLN A 756 -30.25 -5.37 32.11
N GLN A 757 -29.28 -6.19 31.71
CA GLN A 757 -28.03 -6.46 32.42
C GLN A 757 -26.91 -6.73 31.41
N THR A 758 -25.64 -6.61 31.84
CA THR A 758 -24.52 -7.04 31.01
C THR A 758 -24.49 -8.57 30.90
N VAL A 759 -24.34 -9.07 29.67
CA VAL A 759 -24.20 -10.50 29.37
C VAL A 759 -22.86 -10.79 28.70
N THR A 760 -22.31 -11.97 28.96
CA THR A 760 -21.15 -12.49 28.25
C THR A 760 -21.63 -13.53 27.25
N VAL A 761 -21.50 -13.22 25.97
CA VAL A 761 -21.82 -14.12 24.86
C VAL A 761 -20.55 -14.83 24.43
N THR A 762 -20.58 -16.16 24.39
CA THR A 762 -19.54 -17.01 23.85
C THR A 762 -20.09 -17.72 22.62
N ILE A 763 -19.42 -17.57 21.47
CA ILE A 763 -19.72 -18.34 20.26
C ILE A 763 -18.45 -19.07 19.86
N ASP A 764 -18.49 -20.40 19.92
CA ASP A 764 -17.31 -21.26 19.80
C ASP A 764 -16.19 -20.83 20.77
N ASP A 765 -15.10 -20.28 20.23
CA ASP A 765 -13.91 -19.86 20.97
C ASP A 765 -13.87 -18.33 21.20
N GLN A 766 -14.86 -17.58 20.68
CA GLN A 766 -14.93 -16.12 20.79
C GLN A 766 -15.86 -15.70 21.92
N ILE A 767 -15.44 -14.71 22.71
CA ILE A 767 -16.17 -14.20 23.86
C ILE A 767 -16.31 -12.69 23.73
N ALA A 768 -17.52 -12.17 23.95
CA ALA A 768 -17.77 -10.73 24.05
C ALA A 768 -18.72 -10.40 25.20
N SER A 769 -18.45 -9.28 25.88
CA SER A 769 -19.32 -8.72 26.92
C SER A 769 -20.21 -7.65 26.29
N LEU A 770 -21.52 -7.84 26.30
CA LEU A 770 -22.50 -6.91 25.76
C LEU A 770 -23.21 -6.19 26.91
N PRO A 771 -23.17 -4.84 26.98
CA PRO A 771 -24.00 -4.08 27.91
C PRO A 771 -25.49 -4.15 27.53
N PRO A 772 -26.41 -3.71 28.41
CA PRO A 772 -27.83 -3.58 28.06
C PRO A 772 -28.04 -2.80 26.76
N ASN A 773 -28.89 -3.30 25.87
CA ASN A 773 -29.19 -2.73 24.56
C ASN A 773 -27.96 -2.59 23.64
N GLY A 774 -26.86 -3.28 23.98
CA GLY A 774 -25.60 -3.27 23.24
C GLY A 774 -25.53 -4.36 22.17
N ARG A 775 -24.68 -4.13 21.16
CA ARG A 775 -24.41 -5.10 20.09
C ARG A 775 -22.94 -5.48 19.99
N HIS A 776 -22.66 -6.65 19.44
CA HIS A 776 -21.31 -7.09 19.08
C HIS A 776 -21.32 -7.91 17.79
N VAL A 777 -20.28 -7.77 16.98
CA VAL A 777 -20.13 -8.51 15.71
C VAL A 777 -19.05 -9.58 15.89
N PHE A 778 -19.45 -10.85 15.84
CA PHE A 778 -18.55 -12.00 15.83
C PHE A 778 -18.22 -12.41 14.39
N GLN A 779 -16.96 -12.78 14.15
CA GLN A 779 -16.47 -13.23 12.85
C GLN A 779 -16.01 -14.68 12.97
N LEU A 780 -16.88 -15.63 12.58
CA LEU A 780 -16.71 -17.03 12.91
C LEU A 780 -16.09 -17.83 11.75
N THR A 781 -15.17 -18.73 12.10
CA THR A 781 -14.64 -19.75 11.19
C THR A 781 -15.68 -20.81 10.91
N GLU A 782 -15.69 -21.33 9.70
CA GLU A 782 -16.71 -22.28 9.27
C GLU A 782 -16.71 -23.59 10.07
N ARG A 783 -17.91 -23.98 10.54
CA ARG A 783 -18.23 -25.26 11.17
C ARG A 783 -19.62 -25.73 10.72
N ALA A 784 -20.00 -26.98 10.99
CA ALA A 784 -21.36 -27.46 10.70
C ALA A 784 -22.43 -26.80 11.60
N SER A 785 -22.04 -26.47 12.83
CA SER A 785 -22.83 -25.70 13.80
C SER A 785 -21.89 -24.87 14.67
N HIS A 786 -22.39 -23.75 15.18
CA HIS A 786 -21.69 -22.89 16.15
C HIS A 786 -22.27 -23.12 17.53
N HIS A 787 -21.43 -23.41 18.51
CA HIS A 787 -21.89 -23.57 19.89
C HIS A 787 -22.02 -22.20 20.54
N VAL A 788 -23.24 -21.81 20.90
CA VAL A 788 -23.54 -20.52 21.55
C VAL A 788 -23.80 -20.76 23.04
N SER A 789 -23.15 -19.98 23.89
CA SER A 789 -23.41 -19.94 25.33
C SER A 789 -23.41 -18.50 25.82
N THR A 790 -24.50 -18.10 26.48
CA THR A 790 -24.63 -16.76 27.05
C THR A 790 -24.78 -16.84 28.56
N ARG A 791 -24.02 -16.03 29.27
CA ARG A 791 -23.96 -15.98 30.73
C ARG A 791 -24.22 -14.58 31.25
N SER A 792 -24.82 -14.46 32.44
CA SER A 792 -24.96 -13.18 33.13
C SER A 792 -23.60 -12.67 33.62
N ALA A 793 -23.52 -11.40 34.03
CA ALA A 793 -22.32 -10.82 34.64
C ALA A 793 -21.80 -11.58 35.87
N ALA A 794 -22.70 -12.27 36.59
CA ALA A 794 -22.37 -13.11 37.74
C ALA A 794 -21.95 -14.55 37.37
N GLY A 795 -21.87 -14.87 36.07
CA GLY A 795 -21.46 -16.20 35.56
C GLY A 795 -22.59 -17.23 35.42
N GLY A 796 -23.82 -16.87 35.78
CA GLY A 796 -25.00 -17.74 35.65
C GLY A 796 -25.34 -18.01 34.18
N LEU A 797 -25.63 -19.26 33.83
CA LEU A 797 -25.99 -19.64 32.46
C LEU A 797 -27.39 -19.13 32.12
N ILE A 798 -27.49 -18.26 31.10
CA ILE A 798 -28.76 -17.73 30.58
C ILE A 798 -29.31 -18.70 29.54
N GLU A 799 -28.47 -19.04 28.55
CA GLU A 799 -28.82 -20.01 27.51
C GLU A 799 -27.60 -20.68 26.91
N THR A 800 -27.81 -21.87 26.35
CA THR A 800 -26.84 -22.59 25.52
C THR A 800 -27.57 -23.36 24.43
N PHE A 801 -27.07 -23.30 23.21
CA PHE A 801 -27.62 -24.02 22.06
C PHE A 801 -26.60 -24.11 20.92
N ASP A 802 -26.79 -25.09 20.03
CA ASP A 802 -26.03 -25.19 18.79
C ASP A 802 -26.80 -24.51 17.66
N ALA A 803 -26.19 -23.50 17.06
CA ALA A 803 -26.77 -22.73 15.96
C ALA A 803 -26.30 -23.27 14.61
N PRO A 804 -27.18 -23.41 13.60
CA PRO A 804 -26.75 -23.80 12.27
C PRO A 804 -25.88 -22.70 11.64
N SER A 805 -24.75 -23.07 11.04
CA SER A 805 -23.84 -22.12 10.39
C SER A 805 -24.35 -21.60 9.04
N GLY A 806 -25.35 -22.27 8.45
CA GLY A 806 -26.01 -21.87 7.19
C GLY A 806 -25.09 -21.78 5.95
N GLY A 807 -23.86 -22.29 6.02
CA GLY A 807 -22.88 -22.27 4.93
C GLY A 807 -21.90 -21.08 4.97
N HIS A 808 -21.00 -20.99 3.98
CA HIS A 808 -19.96 -19.96 3.94
C HIS A 808 -20.54 -18.54 3.76
N GLY A 809 -20.00 -17.57 4.53
CA GLY A 809 -20.29 -16.15 4.32
C GLY A 809 -21.70 -15.69 4.70
N GLY A 810 -22.44 -16.47 5.50
CA GLY A 810 -23.75 -16.07 6.01
C GLY A 810 -23.66 -14.97 7.08
N GLN A 811 -24.59 -14.00 7.03
CA GLN A 811 -24.81 -13.05 8.11
C GLN A 811 -25.99 -13.53 8.97
N PHE A 812 -25.85 -13.48 10.29
CA PHE A 812 -26.85 -13.92 11.25
C PHE A 812 -27.11 -12.85 12.29
N ALA A 813 -28.37 -12.75 12.70
CA ALA A 813 -28.79 -11.92 13.82
C ALA A 813 -29.04 -12.84 15.03
N TYR A 814 -28.35 -12.56 16.14
CA TYR A 814 -28.51 -13.29 17.40
C TYR A 814 -29.13 -12.36 18.45
N ASN A 815 -30.41 -12.60 18.74
CA ASN A 815 -31.17 -11.90 19.78
C ASN A 815 -31.06 -12.68 21.09
N VAL A 816 -30.24 -12.20 22.01
CA VAL A 816 -29.94 -12.90 23.28
C VAL A 816 -31.24 -13.20 24.03
N ALA A 817 -31.47 -14.48 24.33
CA ALA A 817 -32.67 -15.00 24.99
C ALA A 817 -34.02 -14.65 24.32
N GLY A 818 -34.01 -14.14 23.07
CA GLY A 818 -35.21 -13.59 22.44
C GLY A 818 -35.76 -12.35 23.16
N ALA A 819 -34.90 -11.61 23.88
CA ALA A 819 -35.27 -10.52 24.79
C ALA A 819 -35.46 -9.14 24.10
N ALA A 820 -35.61 -9.12 22.78
CA ALA A 820 -35.89 -7.91 22.02
C ALA A 820 -36.94 -8.17 20.94
N LEU A 821 -37.75 -7.15 20.66
CA LEU A 821 -38.63 -7.11 19.50
C LEU A 821 -37.79 -6.77 18.26
N LEU A 822 -37.82 -7.63 17.25
CA LEU A 822 -37.12 -7.43 15.99
C LEU A 822 -38.08 -6.81 14.97
N LEU A 823 -37.69 -5.66 14.44
CA LEU A 823 -38.40 -4.93 13.40
C LEU A 823 -37.61 -5.02 12.10
N HIS A 824 -38.21 -5.66 11.10
CA HIS A 824 -37.68 -5.75 9.75
C HIS A 824 -38.36 -4.69 8.88
N TRP A 825 -37.57 -3.81 8.30
CA TRP A 825 -38.06 -2.70 7.48
C TRP A 825 -37.01 -2.27 6.46
N ARG A 826 -37.40 -1.37 5.55
CA ARG A 826 -36.53 -0.89 4.48
C ARG A 826 -36.37 0.62 4.52
N ALA A 827 -35.14 1.09 4.73
CA ALA A 827 -34.79 2.50 4.67
C ALA A 827 -34.73 2.98 3.21
N SER A 828 -35.56 3.96 2.88
CA SER A 828 -35.67 4.58 1.56
C SER A 828 -34.86 5.88 1.47
N TYR A 829 -34.14 6.06 0.36
CA TYR A 829 -33.32 7.26 0.13
C TYR A 829 -33.64 7.92 -1.22
N GLY A 830 -33.63 9.26 -1.23
CA GLY A 830 -33.91 10.06 -2.43
C GLY A 830 -35.40 10.09 -2.76
N ALA A 831 -35.75 9.82 -4.03
CA ALA A 831 -37.14 9.80 -4.50
C ALA A 831 -37.83 8.42 -4.35
N ALA A 832 -37.29 7.54 -3.51
CA ALA A 832 -37.88 6.23 -3.24
C ALA A 832 -39.13 6.40 -2.37
N ALA A 833 -40.21 5.68 -2.71
CA ALA A 833 -41.42 5.66 -1.88
C ALA A 833 -41.13 4.94 -0.56
N GLU A 834 -41.74 5.42 0.52
CA GLU A 834 -41.62 4.80 1.84
C GLU A 834 -42.26 3.40 1.80
N ASP A 835 -41.46 2.37 2.07
CA ASP A 835 -41.95 0.99 2.15
C ASP A 835 -42.57 0.79 3.52
N SER A 836 -43.89 0.61 3.56
CA SER A 836 -44.66 0.41 4.79
C SER A 836 -44.72 -1.06 5.21
N THR A 837 -44.13 -1.98 4.45
CA THR A 837 -44.09 -3.39 4.85
C THR A 837 -43.14 -3.57 6.03
N ARG A 838 -43.72 -3.82 7.20
CA ARG A 838 -43.01 -4.08 8.47
C ARG A 838 -43.34 -5.49 8.92
N HIS A 839 -42.31 -6.29 9.19
CA HIS A 839 -42.46 -7.59 9.82
C HIS A 839 -41.86 -7.53 11.22
N LEU A 840 -42.58 -8.10 12.19
CA LEU A 840 -42.22 -8.12 13.60
C LEU A 840 -42.04 -9.56 14.06
N ASP A 841 -40.95 -9.84 14.75
CA ASP A 841 -40.73 -11.11 15.45
C ASP A 841 -39.80 -10.92 16.66
N ASN A 842 -39.38 -12.03 17.26
CA ASN A 842 -38.39 -12.06 18.35
C ASN A 842 -37.43 -13.25 18.18
N ALA A 843 -37.11 -13.59 16.92
CA ALA A 843 -36.33 -14.78 16.62
C ALA A 843 -34.99 -14.77 17.37
N ARG A 844 -34.73 -15.83 18.14
CA ARG A 844 -33.49 -15.97 18.90
C ARG A 844 -32.28 -15.96 17.97
N TRP A 845 -32.32 -16.73 16.88
CA TRP A 845 -31.25 -16.84 15.90
C TRP A 845 -31.86 -16.93 14.51
N GLU A 846 -31.48 -16.00 13.64
CA GLU A 846 -31.96 -15.97 12.26
C GLU A 846 -30.84 -15.65 11.27
N ARG A 847 -30.96 -16.18 10.06
CA ARG A 847 -30.12 -15.77 8.93
C ARG A 847 -30.72 -14.51 8.33
N THR A 848 -29.90 -13.49 8.12
CA THR A 848 -30.36 -12.22 7.55
C THR A 848 -29.55 -11.84 6.31
N THR A 849 -30.19 -11.12 5.40
CA THR A 849 -29.56 -10.47 4.24
C THR A 849 -29.61 -8.95 4.37
N ALA A 850 -30.08 -8.43 5.51
CA ALA A 850 -30.19 -7.01 5.77
C ALA A 850 -28.81 -6.35 5.79
N GLN A 851 -28.68 -5.19 5.17
CA GLN A 851 -27.38 -4.51 5.10
C GLN A 851 -27.05 -3.77 6.41
N VAL A 852 -28.06 -3.56 7.26
CA VAL A 852 -27.93 -2.92 8.57
C VAL A 852 -28.62 -3.80 9.60
N VAL A 853 -27.86 -4.34 10.54
CA VAL A 853 -28.36 -5.26 11.59
C VAL A 853 -28.04 -4.68 12.96
N PHE A 854 -29.10 -4.43 13.73
CA PHE A 854 -29.06 -3.85 15.08
C PHE A 854 -28.31 -2.52 15.15
N ASP A 855 -28.38 -1.71 14.09
CA ASP A 855 -27.68 -0.43 13.96
C ASP A 855 -28.56 0.60 13.27
N GLU A 856 -28.17 1.86 13.37
CA GLU A 856 -28.85 2.93 12.65
C GLU A 856 -28.46 2.91 11.16
N PRO A 857 -29.43 2.92 10.24
CA PRO A 857 -29.12 3.06 8.83
C PRO A 857 -28.54 4.46 8.56
N PRO A 858 -27.61 4.61 7.60
CA PRO A 858 -26.97 5.89 7.32
C PRO A 858 -28.00 6.96 6.95
N GLN A 859 -27.81 8.21 7.38
CA GLN A 859 -28.78 9.29 7.07
C GLN A 859 -28.78 9.71 5.60
N THR A 860 -27.67 9.50 4.89
CA THR A 860 -27.53 9.82 3.46
C THR A 860 -26.69 8.77 2.74
N VAL A 861 -27.01 8.48 1.47
CA VAL A 861 -26.22 7.61 0.58
C VAL A 861 -25.84 8.35 -0.70
N SER A 862 -24.61 8.13 -1.17
CA SER A 862 -24.09 8.75 -2.39
C SER A 862 -24.48 7.94 -3.64
N GLY A 863 -25.41 8.45 -4.44
CA GLY A 863 -25.74 7.92 -5.77
C GLY A 863 -26.93 8.63 -6.42
N LYS A 864 -27.09 8.48 -7.75
CA LYS A 864 -28.24 9.04 -8.49
C LYS A 864 -29.38 8.02 -8.52
N GLY A 865 -30.59 8.41 -8.12
CA GLY A 865 -31.82 7.59 -8.18
C GLY A 865 -32.33 7.10 -6.82
N SER A 866 -33.47 6.40 -6.84
CA SER A 866 -34.10 5.79 -5.65
C SER A 866 -33.27 4.61 -5.14
N GLN A 867 -32.91 4.61 -3.86
CA GLN A 867 -32.15 3.53 -3.23
C GLN A 867 -32.84 3.01 -1.97
N TYR A 868 -32.60 1.74 -1.66
CA TYR A 868 -33.13 1.06 -0.48
C TYR A 868 -32.03 0.34 0.30
N ARG A 869 -32.22 0.24 1.61
CA ARG A 869 -31.46 -0.63 2.53
C ARG A 869 -32.42 -1.42 3.38
N ASP A 870 -32.30 -2.73 3.39
CA ASP A 870 -33.02 -3.60 4.32
C ASP A 870 -32.33 -3.52 5.70
N VAL A 871 -33.14 -3.32 6.74
CA VAL A 871 -32.71 -3.02 8.11
C VAL A 871 -33.42 -3.96 9.08
N VAL A 872 -32.66 -4.53 10.02
CA VAL A 872 -33.20 -5.22 11.20
C VAL A 872 -32.89 -4.38 12.43
N THR A 873 -33.92 -3.87 13.08
CA THR A 873 -33.80 -3.07 14.31
C THR A 873 -34.27 -3.90 15.50
N ALA A 874 -33.49 -3.91 16.58
CA ALA A 874 -33.91 -4.52 17.85
C ALA A 874 -34.40 -3.45 18.82
N VAL A 875 -35.56 -3.67 19.44
CA VAL A 875 -36.18 -2.76 20.41
C VAL A 875 -36.41 -3.51 21.73
N SER A 876 -35.82 -3.00 22.82
CA SER A 876 -35.91 -3.62 24.15
C SER A 876 -35.86 -2.62 25.32
N ASP A 877 -35.69 -1.33 25.04
CA ASP A 877 -35.57 -0.24 26.00
C ASP A 877 -36.91 0.46 26.32
N ARG A 878 -38.03 -0.20 26.02
CA ARG A 878 -39.40 0.32 26.17
C ARG A 878 -40.18 -0.46 27.23
N PRO A 879 -41.20 0.14 27.85
CA PRO A 879 -42.03 -0.56 28.83
C PRO A 879 -42.84 -1.69 28.18
N PRO A 880 -43.19 -2.75 28.94
CA PRO A 880 -43.87 -3.94 28.42
C PRO A 880 -45.13 -3.64 27.60
N HIS A 881 -45.93 -2.67 28.04
CA HIS A 881 -47.19 -2.33 27.37
C HIS A 881 -47.02 -1.73 25.96
N GLN A 882 -45.81 -1.32 25.57
CA GLN A 882 -45.49 -0.86 24.21
C GLN A 882 -44.85 -1.95 23.34
N LEU A 883 -44.37 -3.03 23.94
CA LEU A 883 -43.69 -4.13 23.24
C LEU A 883 -44.60 -5.35 23.05
N LEU A 884 -45.54 -5.54 23.97
CA LEU A 884 -46.46 -6.68 23.99
C LEU A 884 -47.73 -6.40 23.17
N GLY A 885 -48.33 -7.44 22.60
CA GLY A 885 -49.53 -7.38 21.76
C GLY A 885 -49.24 -7.21 20.27
N GLU A 886 -47.98 -6.94 19.91
CA GLU A 886 -47.50 -6.87 18.53
C GLU A 886 -47.03 -8.24 18.00
N LEU A 887 -46.70 -9.17 18.90
CA LEU A 887 -46.27 -10.53 18.58
C LEU A 887 -47.37 -11.56 18.81
N THR A 888 -47.11 -12.83 18.49
CA THR A 888 -48.02 -13.91 18.89
C THR A 888 -48.03 -14.07 20.43
N PRO A 889 -49.13 -14.53 21.05
CA PRO A 889 -49.21 -14.70 22.50
C PRO A 889 -48.09 -15.56 23.10
N ALA A 890 -47.59 -16.56 22.35
CA ALA A 890 -46.47 -17.40 22.79
C ALA A 890 -45.13 -16.65 22.77
N GLN A 891 -44.90 -15.79 21.77
CA GLN A 891 -43.69 -14.97 21.69
C GLN A 891 -43.69 -13.86 22.73
N ASP A 892 -44.84 -13.22 22.96
CA ASP A 892 -45.04 -12.26 24.04
C ASP A 892 -44.75 -12.88 25.41
N LEU A 893 -45.25 -14.09 25.66
CA LEU A 893 -44.96 -14.82 26.90
C LEU A 893 -43.47 -15.12 27.05
N ALA A 894 -42.79 -15.54 25.97
CA ALA A 894 -41.35 -15.79 25.99
C ALA A 894 -40.55 -14.51 26.29
N LEU A 895 -40.94 -13.38 25.70
CA LEU A 895 -40.35 -12.07 25.96
C LEU A 895 -40.54 -11.66 27.44
N MET A 896 -41.77 -11.79 27.97
CA MET A 896 -42.08 -11.53 29.38
C MET A 896 -41.23 -12.41 30.31
N GLN A 897 -41.11 -13.70 30.02
CA GLN A 897 -40.31 -14.63 30.82
C GLN A 897 -38.81 -14.29 30.77
N ALA A 898 -38.29 -13.90 29.61
CA ALA A 898 -36.88 -13.52 29.46
C ALA A 898 -36.52 -12.32 30.36
N HIS A 899 -37.29 -11.22 30.26
CA HIS A 899 -37.07 -10.04 31.09
C HIS A 899 -37.33 -10.30 32.57
N ALA A 900 -38.47 -10.92 32.92
CA ALA A 900 -38.82 -11.22 34.31
C ALA A 900 -37.78 -12.13 34.99
N ARG A 901 -37.21 -13.08 34.26
CA ARG A 901 -36.21 -14.01 34.79
C ARG A 901 -34.83 -13.38 34.85
N TRP A 902 -34.37 -12.76 33.78
CA TRP A 902 -32.95 -12.44 33.66
C TRP A 902 -32.61 -10.99 34.02
N ASP A 903 -33.45 -9.99 33.74
CA ASP A 903 -33.11 -8.59 34.00
C ASP A 903 -32.72 -8.33 35.46
N ALA A 904 -31.82 -7.37 35.68
CA ALA A 904 -31.37 -7.03 37.03
C ALA A 904 -32.53 -6.51 37.90
N GLY A 905 -32.45 -6.69 39.23
CA GLY A 905 -33.52 -6.26 40.16
C GLY A 905 -33.73 -4.74 40.22
N ASP A 906 -32.75 -3.98 39.76
CA ASP A 906 -32.76 -2.51 39.63
C ASP A 906 -32.96 -2.02 38.19
N ALA A 907 -33.18 -2.93 37.23
CA ALA A 907 -33.39 -2.61 35.82
C ALA A 907 -34.67 -1.79 35.57
N PRO A 908 -34.70 -0.93 34.54
CA PRO A 908 -35.92 -0.28 34.08
C PRO A 908 -37.05 -1.29 33.86
N TYR A 909 -38.27 -0.92 34.24
CA TYR A 909 -39.50 -1.69 33.98
C TYR A 909 -39.59 -3.11 34.59
N ILE A 910 -38.63 -3.57 35.38
CA ILE A 910 -38.67 -4.92 35.99
C ILE A 910 -39.96 -5.19 36.77
N LEU A 911 -40.46 -4.21 37.52
CA LEU A 911 -41.72 -4.32 38.25
C LEU A 911 -42.92 -4.49 37.31
N GLN A 912 -42.88 -3.83 36.14
CA GLN A 912 -43.91 -3.95 35.13
C GLN A 912 -43.85 -5.32 34.44
N TRP A 913 -42.65 -5.83 34.11
CA TRP A 913 -42.46 -7.18 33.57
C TRP A 913 -42.98 -8.27 34.52
N LEU A 914 -42.63 -8.19 35.81
CA LEU A 914 -43.11 -9.12 36.83
C LEU A 914 -44.64 -9.03 37.01
N ALA A 915 -45.22 -7.83 36.98
CA ALA A 915 -46.66 -7.63 37.08
C ALA A 915 -47.43 -8.16 35.85
N GLN A 916 -46.87 -7.99 34.65
CA GLN A 916 -47.44 -8.55 33.42
C GLN A 916 -47.36 -10.08 33.43
N LEU A 917 -46.22 -10.65 33.83
CA LEU A 917 -46.09 -12.10 33.96
C LEU A 917 -47.04 -12.67 35.02
N GLN A 918 -47.24 -11.99 36.16
CA GLN A 918 -48.24 -12.38 37.16
C GLN A 918 -49.66 -12.44 36.57
N ARG A 919 -49.99 -11.51 35.67
CA ARG A 919 -51.32 -11.45 35.04
C ARG A 919 -51.53 -12.56 34.02
N VAL A 920 -50.51 -12.83 33.21
CA VAL A 920 -50.60 -13.73 32.04
C VAL A 920 -50.28 -15.19 32.40
N ALA A 921 -49.30 -15.42 33.28
CA ALA A 921 -48.80 -16.75 33.67
C ALA A 921 -48.47 -16.80 35.18
N PRO A 922 -49.48 -16.63 36.07
CA PRO A 922 -49.29 -16.58 37.53
C PRO A 922 -48.65 -17.85 38.11
N GLU A 923 -48.85 -19.02 37.49
CA GLU A 923 -48.26 -20.28 37.89
C GLU A 923 -46.74 -20.35 37.63
N THR A 924 -46.25 -19.59 36.64
CA THR A 924 -44.82 -19.56 36.28
C THR A 924 -44.02 -18.62 37.19
N LEU A 925 -44.64 -17.55 37.67
CA LEU A 925 -43.94 -16.48 38.39
C LEU A 925 -43.22 -16.94 39.67
N PRO A 926 -43.79 -17.79 40.56
CA PRO A 926 -43.11 -18.22 41.79
C PRO A 926 -41.73 -18.85 41.53
N ALA A 927 -41.63 -19.71 40.52
CA ALA A 927 -40.36 -20.33 40.15
C ALA A 927 -39.34 -19.30 39.65
N VAL A 928 -39.79 -18.32 38.85
CA VAL A 928 -38.96 -17.21 38.39
C VAL A 928 -38.45 -16.38 39.57
N LEU A 929 -39.31 -16.06 40.54
CA LEU A 929 -38.92 -15.30 41.73
C LEU A 929 -37.90 -16.06 42.60
N ASP A 930 -38.10 -17.36 42.80
CA ASP A 930 -37.16 -18.19 43.55
C ASP A 930 -35.77 -18.23 42.88
N GLU A 931 -35.72 -18.35 41.56
CA GLU A 931 -34.46 -18.32 40.81
C GLU A 931 -33.76 -16.96 40.84
N ARG A 932 -34.52 -15.86 40.86
CA ARG A 932 -33.97 -14.52 41.07
C ARG A 932 -33.34 -14.42 42.45
N LEU A 933 -34.05 -14.86 43.49
CA LEU A 933 -33.58 -14.81 44.88
C LEU A 933 -32.45 -15.79 45.19
N GLN A 934 -32.33 -16.89 44.44
CA GLN A 934 -31.17 -17.76 44.49
C GLN A 934 -29.90 -17.07 43.96
N ARG A 935 -30.03 -16.27 42.88
CA ARG A 935 -28.92 -15.51 42.29
C ARG A 935 -28.58 -14.26 43.09
N ASP A 936 -29.60 -13.52 43.52
CA ASP A 936 -29.48 -12.33 44.34
C ASP A 936 -30.55 -12.33 45.43
N ARG A 937 -30.13 -12.70 46.64
CA ARG A 937 -31.00 -12.71 47.83
C ARG A 937 -31.51 -11.32 48.24
N GLN A 938 -30.94 -10.25 47.68
CA GLN A 938 -31.29 -8.86 47.99
C GLN A 938 -32.13 -8.19 46.88
N ASP A 939 -32.59 -8.94 45.87
CA ASP A 939 -33.47 -8.42 44.83
C ASP A 939 -34.81 -7.94 45.42
N VAL A 940 -34.91 -6.63 45.63
CA VAL A 940 -36.09 -5.99 46.25
C VAL A 940 -37.34 -6.17 45.41
N ALA A 941 -37.22 -6.16 44.08
CA ALA A 941 -38.36 -6.35 43.18
C ALA A 941 -38.94 -7.77 43.35
N ALA A 942 -38.08 -8.79 43.42
CA ALA A 942 -38.50 -10.17 43.65
C ALA A 942 -39.05 -10.40 45.07
N LEU A 943 -38.37 -9.88 46.11
CA LEU A 943 -38.85 -9.97 47.50
C LEU A 943 -40.23 -9.30 47.67
N ARG A 944 -40.42 -8.14 47.05
CA ARG A 944 -41.71 -7.44 47.10
C ARG A 944 -42.79 -8.22 46.35
N MET A 945 -42.48 -8.73 45.16
CA MET A 945 -43.43 -9.52 44.38
C MET A 945 -43.84 -10.80 45.11
N GLN A 946 -42.92 -11.49 45.80
CA GLN A 946 -43.26 -12.66 46.64
C GLN A 946 -44.27 -12.31 47.75
N GLN A 947 -44.19 -11.10 48.32
CA GLN A 947 -45.18 -10.64 49.31
C GLN A 947 -46.51 -10.28 48.65
N ASP A 948 -46.49 -9.68 47.45
CA ASP A 948 -47.66 -9.18 46.75
C ASP A 948 -48.55 -10.32 46.21
N ILE A 949 -47.95 -11.40 45.75
CA ILE A 949 -48.69 -12.57 45.20
C ILE A 949 -49.02 -13.63 46.26
N ALA A 950 -48.44 -13.54 47.46
CA ALA A 950 -48.69 -14.52 48.52
C ALA A 950 -50.15 -14.47 49.00
N ALA A 951 -50.82 -15.62 48.96
CA ALA A 951 -52.16 -15.75 49.52
C ALA A 951 -52.17 -15.34 51.02
N PRO A 952 -53.30 -14.83 51.57
CA PRO A 952 -53.37 -14.39 52.96
C PRO A 952 -52.85 -15.41 53.99
N ALA A 953 -53.07 -16.71 53.75
CA ALA A 953 -52.58 -17.80 54.59
C ALA A 953 -51.06 -18.04 54.51
N GLN A 954 -50.42 -17.70 53.38
CA GLN A 954 -48.99 -17.90 53.12
C GLN A 954 -48.16 -16.65 53.44
N ARG A 955 -48.78 -15.46 53.45
CA ARG A 955 -48.11 -14.18 53.70
C ARG A 955 -47.31 -14.16 55.00
N GLY A 956 -47.84 -14.78 56.07
CA GLY A 956 -47.14 -14.90 57.35
C GLY A 956 -45.81 -15.66 57.25
N GLN A 957 -45.76 -16.73 56.44
CA GLN A 957 -44.55 -17.52 56.22
C GLN A 957 -43.52 -16.76 55.38
N VAL A 958 -43.95 -16.10 54.30
CA VAL A 958 -43.07 -15.25 53.47
C VAL A 958 -42.47 -14.14 54.33
N CYS A 959 -43.29 -13.48 55.15
CA CYS A 959 -42.85 -12.41 56.03
C CYS A 959 -41.91 -12.87 57.15
N ALA A 960 -42.15 -14.04 57.75
CA ALA A 960 -41.23 -14.63 58.71
C ALA A 960 -39.86 -14.90 58.08
N ARG A 961 -39.82 -15.44 56.84
CA ARG A 961 -38.56 -15.66 56.10
C ARG A 961 -37.82 -14.34 55.83
N HIS A 962 -38.50 -13.31 55.33
CA HIS A 962 -37.85 -12.03 55.01
C HIS A 962 -37.34 -11.34 56.28
N THR A 963 -38.08 -11.44 57.39
CA THR A 963 -37.66 -10.93 58.70
C THR A 963 -36.42 -11.66 59.22
N ALA A 964 -36.40 -13.00 59.13
CA ALA A 964 -35.23 -13.80 59.52
C ALA A 964 -33.99 -13.47 58.65
N SER A 965 -34.17 -13.32 57.34
CA SER A 965 -33.09 -12.90 56.43
C SER A 965 -32.54 -11.52 56.79
N ALA A 966 -33.40 -10.55 57.13
CA ALA A 966 -32.98 -9.22 57.56
C ALA A 966 -32.21 -9.25 58.89
N GLN A 967 -32.62 -10.11 59.83
CA GLN A 967 -31.90 -10.32 61.10
C GLN A 967 -30.52 -10.96 60.87
N ALA A 968 -30.41 -11.91 59.94
CA ALA A 968 -29.16 -12.57 59.58
C ALA A 968 -28.18 -11.62 58.85
N ALA A 969 -28.69 -10.61 58.15
CA ALA A 969 -27.89 -9.63 57.40
C ALA A 969 -28.28 -8.18 57.76
N PRO A 970 -27.96 -7.71 58.99
CA PRO A 970 -28.47 -6.44 59.53
C PRO A 970 -27.92 -5.18 58.85
N GLN A 971 -27.00 -5.32 57.90
CA GLN A 971 -26.46 -4.23 57.08
C GLN A 971 -27.14 -4.10 55.70
N SER A 972 -27.97 -5.06 55.30
CA SER A 972 -28.68 -5.02 54.02
C SER A 972 -29.93 -4.13 54.13
N SER A 973 -29.92 -2.99 53.43
CA SER A 973 -31.06 -2.09 53.32
C SER A 973 -32.25 -2.75 52.60
N ALA A 974 -31.98 -3.55 51.57
CA ALA A 974 -32.98 -4.30 50.80
C ALA A 974 -33.78 -5.28 51.67
N LEU A 975 -33.11 -6.08 52.51
CA LEU A 975 -33.76 -7.02 53.41
C LEU A 975 -34.48 -6.29 54.55
N ALA A 976 -33.90 -5.20 55.06
CA ALA A 976 -34.57 -4.35 56.04
C ALA A 976 -35.87 -3.74 55.47
N TYR A 977 -35.84 -3.22 54.23
CA TYR A 977 -37.03 -2.74 53.53
C TYR A 977 -38.11 -3.84 53.44
N ALA A 978 -37.73 -5.04 52.97
CA ALA A 978 -38.68 -6.15 52.83
C ALA A 978 -39.27 -6.59 54.17
N ALA A 979 -38.49 -6.59 55.26
CA ALA A 979 -38.95 -6.93 56.60
C ALA A 979 -39.88 -5.85 57.19
N ILE A 980 -39.56 -4.56 57.04
CA ILE A 980 -40.43 -3.48 57.52
C ILE A 980 -41.78 -3.53 56.79
N ARG A 981 -41.77 -3.81 55.47
CA ARG A 981 -42.99 -3.96 54.66
C ARG A 981 -43.93 -5.06 55.15
N CYS A 982 -43.39 -6.08 55.82
CA CYS A 982 -44.17 -7.17 56.41
C CYS A 982 -44.89 -6.80 57.71
N SER A 983 -44.55 -5.66 58.32
CA SER A 983 -45.22 -5.18 59.53
C SER A 983 -46.61 -4.65 59.22
N THR A 984 -47.53 -4.78 60.17
CA THR A 984 -48.86 -4.18 60.08
C THR A 984 -48.76 -2.67 59.87
N GLN A 985 -49.58 -2.14 58.98
CA GLN A 985 -49.71 -0.70 58.74
C GLN A 985 -50.00 0.05 60.05
N GLY A 986 -49.34 1.19 60.22
CA GLY A 986 -49.53 2.05 61.37
C GLY A 986 -48.28 2.83 61.75
N PRO A 987 -48.37 3.66 62.80
CA PRO A 987 -47.30 4.58 63.19
C PRO A 987 -45.94 3.90 63.40
N GLN A 988 -45.92 2.66 63.88
CA GLN A 988 -44.70 1.90 64.12
C GLN A 988 -43.98 1.52 62.82
N ARG A 989 -44.72 1.04 61.81
CA ARG A 989 -44.19 0.73 60.47
C ARG A 989 -43.66 1.99 59.79
N ASP A 990 -44.43 3.07 59.87
CA ASP A 990 -44.08 4.36 59.25
C ASP A 990 -42.80 4.92 59.85
N GLN A 991 -42.68 4.90 61.18
CA GLN A 991 -41.48 5.31 61.89
C GLN A 991 -40.29 4.40 61.54
N ALA A 992 -40.50 3.09 61.38
CA ALA A 992 -39.45 2.17 60.96
C ALA A 992 -38.93 2.48 59.55
N PHE A 993 -39.81 2.82 58.59
CA PHE A 993 -39.37 3.24 57.25
C PHE A 993 -38.57 4.55 57.29
N VAL A 994 -39.01 5.55 58.07
CA VAL A 994 -38.27 6.82 58.22
C VAL A 994 -36.91 6.61 58.88
N GLN A 995 -36.84 5.80 59.94
CA GLN A 995 -35.57 5.47 60.62
C GLN A 995 -34.63 4.67 59.70
N ALA A 996 -35.16 3.71 58.94
CA ALA A 996 -34.37 2.94 57.99
C ALA A 996 -33.83 3.84 56.86
N GLN A 997 -34.63 4.76 56.32
CA GLN A 997 -34.17 5.73 55.33
C GLN A 997 -33.07 6.65 55.90
N GLN A 998 -33.17 7.09 57.15
CA GLN A 998 -32.10 7.88 57.80
C GLN A 998 -30.81 7.08 57.95
N ARG A 999 -30.91 5.78 58.25
CA ARG A 999 -29.75 4.87 58.34
C ARG A 999 -29.12 4.59 56.98
N TRP A 1000 -29.92 4.44 55.93
CA TRP A 1000 -29.48 4.18 54.56
C TRP A 1000 -29.99 5.27 53.61
N PRO A 1001 -29.42 6.50 53.68
CA PRO A 1001 -29.97 7.67 53.01
C PRO A 1001 -29.89 7.61 51.48
N ARG A 1002 -29.16 6.66 50.92
CA ARG A 1002 -28.99 6.46 49.47
C ARG A 1002 -29.82 5.31 48.91
N ASP A 1003 -30.54 4.56 49.75
CA ASP A 1003 -31.35 3.44 49.27
C ASP A 1003 -32.67 3.95 48.65
N PRO A 1004 -32.92 3.69 47.36
CA PRO A 1004 -34.05 4.28 46.63
C PRO A 1004 -35.41 3.71 47.06
N TRP A 1005 -35.46 2.46 47.51
CA TRP A 1005 -36.68 1.82 47.98
C TRP A 1005 -37.12 2.37 49.33
N LEU A 1006 -36.16 2.61 50.23
CA LEU A 1006 -36.40 3.28 51.51
C LEU A 1006 -36.72 4.76 51.33
N GLN A 1007 -36.07 5.46 50.39
CA GLN A 1007 -36.44 6.84 50.01
C GLN A 1007 -37.89 6.93 49.52
N ARG A 1008 -38.32 6.04 48.63
CA ARG A 1008 -39.71 5.97 48.16
C ARG A 1008 -40.69 5.69 49.29
N ALA A 1009 -40.41 4.70 50.15
CA ALA A 1009 -41.30 4.37 51.27
C ALA A 1009 -41.39 5.49 52.31
N ALA A 1010 -40.26 6.11 52.67
CA ALA A 1010 -40.26 7.28 53.56
C ALA A 1010 -40.98 8.48 52.91
N ALA A 1011 -40.85 8.69 51.60
CA ALA A 1011 -41.58 9.74 50.91
C ALA A 1011 -43.10 9.56 51.00
N ALA A 1012 -43.61 8.34 50.82
CA ALA A 1012 -45.03 8.03 51.02
C ALA A 1012 -45.51 8.38 52.44
N VAL A 1013 -44.76 7.97 53.46
CA VAL A 1013 -45.04 8.34 54.87
C VAL A 1013 -45.05 9.86 55.07
N GLN A 1014 -44.09 10.57 54.49
CA GLN A 1014 -44.00 12.04 54.61
C GLN A 1014 -45.15 12.75 53.90
N ILE A 1015 -45.65 12.22 52.77
CA ILE A 1015 -46.85 12.72 52.09
C ILE A 1015 -48.07 12.57 53.00
N GLU A 1016 -48.27 11.41 53.61
CA GLU A 1016 -49.41 11.15 54.51
C GLU A 1016 -49.38 12.04 55.75
N GLN A 1017 -48.20 12.40 56.23
CA GLN A 1017 -47.99 13.33 57.35
C GLN A 1017 -48.05 14.81 56.96
N GLY A 1018 -48.24 15.14 55.68
CA GLY A 1018 -48.29 16.51 55.18
C GLY A 1018 -46.93 17.20 55.05
N GLN A 1019 -45.81 16.48 55.19
CA GLN A 1019 -44.45 17.00 55.07
C GLN A 1019 -43.99 17.02 53.60
N LEU A 1020 -44.73 17.73 52.75
CA LEU A 1020 -44.64 17.64 51.29
C LEU A 1020 -43.27 18.05 50.72
N ALA A 1021 -42.56 18.99 51.35
CA ALA A 1021 -41.24 19.42 50.90
C ALA A 1021 -40.18 18.32 51.10
N GLN A 1022 -40.21 17.63 52.24
CA GLN A 1022 -39.29 16.54 52.52
C GLN A 1022 -39.58 15.33 51.63
N ALA A 1023 -40.87 15.02 51.41
CA ALA A 1023 -41.28 13.98 50.48
C ALA A 1023 -40.76 14.25 49.05
N GLN A 1024 -40.84 15.50 48.57
CA GLN A 1024 -40.32 15.85 47.25
C GLN A 1024 -38.81 15.54 47.12
N THR A 1025 -38.01 15.96 48.10
CA THR A 1025 -36.56 15.69 48.09
C THR A 1025 -36.25 14.20 48.06
N LEU A 1026 -37.01 13.39 48.80
CA LEU A 1026 -36.84 11.93 48.80
C LEU A 1026 -37.24 11.30 47.46
N LEU A 1027 -38.32 11.77 46.83
CA LEU A 1027 -38.72 11.30 45.50
C LEU A 1027 -37.67 11.67 44.43
N GLU A 1028 -37.18 12.91 44.43
CA GLU A 1028 -36.10 13.36 43.51
C GLU A 1028 -34.82 12.51 43.63
N GLN A 1029 -34.53 11.99 44.82
CA GLN A 1029 -33.43 11.05 45.03
C GLN A 1029 -33.77 9.64 44.53
N ALA A 1030 -34.99 9.16 44.80
CA ALA A 1030 -35.45 7.82 44.42
C ALA A 1030 -35.58 7.64 42.90
N VAL A 1031 -35.88 8.71 42.14
CA VAL A 1031 -35.94 8.69 40.65
C VAL A 1031 -34.63 8.20 40.03
N ARG A 1032 -33.49 8.37 40.71
CA ARG A 1032 -32.18 7.93 40.21
C ARG A 1032 -32.06 6.41 40.07
N ALA A 1033 -32.97 5.64 40.68
CA ALA A 1033 -33.02 4.19 40.54
C ALA A 1033 -33.91 3.80 39.33
N PRO A 1034 -33.35 3.15 38.29
CA PRO A 1034 -34.10 2.88 37.06
C PRO A 1034 -35.38 2.06 37.26
N ALA A 1035 -35.36 1.03 38.12
CA ALA A 1035 -36.54 0.22 38.46
C ALA A 1035 -37.71 1.02 39.06
N LEU A 1036 -37.43 2.16 39.69
CA LEU A 1036 -38.44 3.00 40.36
C LEU A 1036 -38.79 4.26 39.57
N SER A 1037 -37.92 4.70 38.65
CA SER A 1037 -38.01 5.98 37.95
C SER A 1037 -39.39 6.24 37.36
N ASP A 1038 -39.91 5.30 36.56
CA ASP A 1038 -41.18 5.48 35.83
C ASP A 1038 -42.39 5.69 36.76
N GLU A 1039 -42.45 4.99 37.91
CA GLU A 1039 -43.52 5.15 38.90
C GLU A 1039 -43.33 6.40 39.77
N VAL A 1040 -42.09 6.65 40.21
CA VAL A 1040 -41.74 7.75 41.12
C VAL A 1040 -41.89 9.10 40.43
N ILE A 1041 -41.53 9.23 39.15
CA ILE A 1041 -41.66 10.47 38.38
C ILE A 1041 -43.11 10.92 38.30
N VAL A 1042 -44.05 9.99 38.05
CA VAL A 1042 -45.48 10.33 38.03
C VAL A 1042 -45.91 10.87 39.39
N THR A 1043 -45.50 10.23 40.49
CA THR A 1043 -45.81 10.68 41.86
C THR A 1043 -45.18 12.04 42.18
N LEU A 1044 -43.93 12.27 41.75
CA LEU A 1044 -43.21 13.53 41.90
C LEU A 1044 -43.92 14.68 41.17
N ALA A 1045 -44.36 14.45 39.93
CA ALA A 1045 -45.12 15.41 39.14
C ALA A 1045 -46.44 15.79 39.84
N ARG A 1046 -47.17 14.81 40.38
CA ARG A 1046 -48.40 15.05 41.17
C ARG A 1046 -48.12 15.86 42.42
N LEU A 1047 -47.07 15.51 43.17
CA LEU A 1047 -46.69 16.19 44.40
C LEU A 1047 -46.30 17.65 44.14
N GLN A 1048 -45.49 17.91 43.10
CA GLN A 1048 -45.09 19.26 42.72
C GLN A 1048 -46.31 20.11 42.34
N ARG A 1049 -47.23 19.57 41.53
CA ARG A 1049 -48.49 20.25 41.18
C ARG A 1049 -49.37 20.52 42.41
N TYR A 1050 -49.49 19.55 43.32
CA TYR A 1050 -50.28 19.68 44.56
C TYR A 1050 -49.70 20.73 45.51
N ARG A 1051 -48.37 20.90 45.53
CA ARG A 1051 -47.69 21.98 46.25
C ARG A 1051 -47.86 23.36 45.59
N GLY A 1052 -48.55 23.46 44.46
CA GLY A 1052 -48.71 24.70 43.69
C GLY A 1052 -47.47 25.09 42.87
N LEU A 1053 -46.53 24.16 42.66
CA LEU A 1053 -45.40 24.37 41.76
C LEU A 1053 -45.83 24.10 40.31
N ALA A 1054 -45.12 24.70 39.35
CA ALA A 1054 -45.27 24.44 37.92
C ALA A 1054 -44.11 23.55 37.44
N PRO A 1055 -44.21 22.22 37.55
CA PRO A 1055 -43.13 21.33 37.11
C PRO A 1055 -42.99 21.33 35.60
N ASP A 1056 -41.75 21.14 35.11
CA ASP A 1056 -41.46 20.89 33.70
C ASP A 1056 -41.89 19.45 33.34
N LEU A 1057 -43.19 19.29 33.10
CA LEU A 1057 -43.78 18.01 32.75
C LEU A 1057 -43.17 17.40 31.48
N PRO A 1058 -42.89 18.16 30.40
CA PRO A 1058 -42.16 17.63 29.24
C PRO A 1058 -40.79 17.02 29.59
N ALA A 1059 -39.99 17.68 30.44
CA ALA A 1059 -38.68 17.15 30.84
C ALA A 1059 -38.80 15.89 31.71
N LEU A 1060 -39.80 15.82 32.59
CA LEU A 1060 -40.08 14.63 33.38
C LEU A 1060 -40.61 13.48 32.51
N ALA A 1061 -41.43 13.76 31.51
CA ALA A 1061 -41.97 12.78 30.57
C ALA A 1061 -40.89 12.12 29.70
N GLN A 1062 -39.78 12.81 29.41
CA GLN A 1062 -38.64 12.19 28.73
C GLN A 1062 -37.99 11.05 29.53
N GLN A 1063 -38.18 11.05 30.86
CA GLN A 1063 -37.60 10.07 31.78
C GLN A 1063 -38.63 9.04 32.30
N SER A 1064 -39.90 9.20 31.95
CA SER A 1064 -41.00 8.31 32.34
C SER A 1064 -41.97 8.11 31.18
N ALA A 1065 -41.95 6.91 30.63
CA ALA A 1065 -42.91 6.50 29.61
C ALA A 1065 -44.36 6.58 30.12
N ALA A 1066 -44.60 6.25 31.40
CA ALA A 1066 -45.92 6.38 32.00
C ALA A 1066 -46.42 7.83 32.02
N LEU A 1067 -45.57 8.79 32.45
CA LEU A 1067 -45.94 10.22 32.42
C LEU A 1067 -46.11 10.74 31.00
N ALA A 1068 -45.25 10.33 30.06
CA ALA A 1068 -45.37 10.68 28.65
C ALA A 1068 -46.71 10.22 28.06
N SER A 1069 -47.12 8.98 28.32
CA SER A 1069 -48.43 8.46 27.90
C SER A 1069 -49.59 9.24 28.51
N ILE A 1070 -49.54 9.55 29.81
CA ILE A 1070 -50.57 10.36 30.48
C ILE A 1070 -50.67 11.75 29.85
N MET A 1071 -49.54 12.40 29.57
CA MET A 1071 -49.50 13.72 28.92
C MET A 1071 -49.98 13.67 27.47
N ALA A 1072 -49.70 12.61 26.73
CA ALA A 1072 -50.22 12.43 25.37
C ALA A 1072 -51.76 12.40 25.38
N LEU A 1073 -52.36 11.64 26.31
CA LEU A 1073 -53.82 11.59 26.48
C LEU A 1073 -54.43 12.95 26.86
N GLU A 1074 -53.76 13.73 27.72
CA GLU A 1074 -54.26 15.04 28.16
C GLU A 1074 -54.04 16.14 27.11
N SER A 1075 -52.93 16.10 26.36
CA SER A 1075 -52.57 17.11 25.35
C SER A 1075 -53.11 16.82 23.95
N GLY A 1076 -53.53 15.58 23.67
CA GLY A 1076 -53.99 15.12 22.36
C GLY A 1076 -52.87 14.74 21.38
N LYS A 1077 -51.63 15.18 21.64
CA LYS A 1077 -50.48 14.95 20.77
C LYS A 1077 -50.17 13.46 20.67
N GLY A 1078 -50.19 12.91 19.45
CA GLY A 1078 -49.90 11.50 19.17
C GLY A 1078 -51.10 10.57 19.38
N THR A 1079 -52.29 11.11 19.64
CA THR A 1079 -53.54 10.35 19.76
C THR A 1079 -54.52 10.63 18.62
N GLU A 1080 -54.15 11.49 17.66
CA GLU A 1080 -55.01 11.94 16.58
C GLU A 1080 -55.53 10.76 15.74
N GLY A 1081 -56.85 10.69 15.56
CA GLY A 1081 -57.47 9.60 14.79
C GLY A 1081 -57.54 8.26 15.52
N THR A 1082 -57.14 8.19 16.79
CA THR A 1082 -57.29 6.99 17.64
C THR A 1082 -58.46 7.16 18.63
N PRO A 1083 -59.02 6.07 19.19
CA PRO A 1083 -60.06 6.15 20.23
C PRO A 1083 -59.64 6.93 21.49
N TYR A 1084 -58.33 7.11 21.71
CA TYR A 1084 -57.76 7.80 22.86
C TYR A 1084 -57.83 9.33 22.75
N GLU A 1085 -58.07 9.88 21.56
CA GLU A 1085 -58.24 11.32 21.34
C GLU A 1085 -59.38 11.91 22.20
N GLY A 1086 -60.35 11.08 22.59
CA GLY A 1086 -61.45 11.46 23.47
C GLY A 1086 -61.02 11.96 24.85
N TYR A 1087 -59.84 11.56 25.36
CA TYR A 1087 -59.33 12.06 26.64
C TYR A 1087 -58.93 13.53 26.59
N HIS A 1088 -58.39 13.99 25.45
CA HIS A 1088 -58.08 15.40 25.26
C HIS A 1088 -59.36 16.24 25.20
N ALA A 1089 -60.38 15.78 24.47
CA ALA A 1089 -61.68 16.43 24.42
C ALA A 1089 -62.34 16.50 25.81
N LEU A 1090 -62.23 15.44 26.63
CA LEU A 1090 -62.68 15.45 28.02
C LEU A 1090 -61.94 16.52 28.85
N ALA A 1091 -60.63 16.66 28.65
CA ALA A 1091 -59.81 17.68 29.34
C ALA A 1091 -60.25 19.11 29.02
N GLN A 1092 -60.73 19.38 27.80
CA GLN A 1092 -61.25 20.68 27.36
C GLN A 1092 -62.73 20.93 27.76
N GLY A 1093 -63.40 19.94 28.37
CA GLY A 1093 -64.82 20.02 28.73
C GLY A 1093 -65.78 19.72 27.56
N GLU A 1094 -65.28 19.20 26.44
CA GLU A 1094 -66.09 18.81 25.28
C GLU A 1094 -66.68 17.40 25.43
N LEU A 1095 -67.57 17.23 26.41
CA LEU A 1095 -68.00 15.91 26.91
C LEU A 1095 -68.60 14.99 25.82
N ARG A 1096 -69.42 15.53 24.91
CA ARG A 1096 -70.02 14.75 23.81
C ARG A 1096 -68.98 14.33 22.78
N THR A 1097 -68.07 15.24 22.42
CA THR A 1097 -66.96 14.98 21.50
C THR A 1097 -66.05 13.89 22.07
N ALA A 1098 -65.78 13.93 23.38
CA ALA A 1098 -64.96 12.93 24.06
C ALA A 1098 -65.50 11.51 23.91
N VAL A 1099 -66.80 11.31 24.14
CA VAL A 1099 -67.45 10.01 24.00
C VAL A 1099 -67.52 9.58 22.53
N LEU A 1100 -67.85 10.50 21.62
CA LEU A 1100 -67.91 10.21 20.17
C LEU A 1100 -66.56 9.71 19.62
N LYS A 1101 -65.45 10.38 19.96
CA LYS A 1101 -64.11 9.99 19.51
C LYS A 1101 -63.68 8.62 20.02
N ALA A 1102 -64.22 8.17 21.15
CA ALA A 1102 -63.91 6.87 21.75
C ALA A 1102 -64.69 5.70 21.14
N SER A 1103 -65.70 5.94 20.31
CA SER A 1103 -66.64 4.92 19.81
C SER A 1103 -66.00 3.75 19.06
N GLY A 1104 -64.80 3.93 18.50
CA GLY A 1104 -64.04 2.87 17.83
C GLY A 1104 -63.48 1.77 18.76
N ASN A 1105 -63.55 1.93 20.08
CA ASN A 1105 -63.12 0.93 21.05
C ASN A 1105 -64.10 0.87 22.24
N ALA A 1106 -64.73 -0.28 22.47
CA ALA A 1106 -65.79 -0.44 23.47
C ALA A 1106 -65.33 -0.16 24.91
N ASP A 1107 -64.11 -0.56 25.27
CA ASP A 1107 -63.56 -0.37 26.62
C ASP A 1107 -63.20 1.09 26.89
N VAL A 1108 -62.54 1.73 25.93
CA VAL A 1108 -62.19 3.15 25.99
C VAL A 1108 -63.46 4.01 25.99
N HIS A 1109 -64.45 3.65 25.18
CA HIS A 1109 -65.76 4.30 25.15
C HIS A 1109 -66.48 4.21 26.50
N ALA A 1110 -66.57 3.01 27.09
CA ALA A 1110 -67.23 2.82 28.40
C ALA A 1110 -66.55 3.64 29.50
N ARG A 1111 -65.21 3.67 29.51
CA ARG A 1111 -64.42 4.45 30.47
C ARG A 1111 -64.65 5.96 30.33
N LEU A 1112 -64.54 6.49 29.11
CA LEU A 1112 -64.76 7.92 28.83
C LEU A 1112 -66.20 8.36 29.10
N LEU A 1113 -67.19 7.52 28.79
CA LEU A 1113 -68.59 7.80 29.08
C LEU A 1113 -68.85 7.95 30.59
N ARG A 1114 -68.22 7.13 31.44
CA ARG A 1114 -68.34 7.28 32.90
C ARG A 1114 -67.74 8.60 33.40
N LEU A 1115 -66.56 8.96 32.92
CA LEU A 1115 -65.92 10.24 33.27
C LEU A 1115 -66.73 11.44 32.75
N ALA A 1116 -67.21 11.38 31.51
CA ALA A 1116 -68.02 12.44 30.91
C ALA A 1116 -69.35 12.63 31.66
N ALA A 1117 -70.03 11.56 32.06
CA ALA A 1117 -71.28 11.64 32.82
C ALA A 1117 -71.10 12.21 34.25
N ALA A 1118 -69.93 11.96 34.87
CA ALA A 1118 -69.58 12.53 36.17
C ALA A 1118 -69.03 13.98 36.09
N SER A 1119 -68.85 14.53 34.88
CA SER A 1119 -68.26 15.85 34.66
C SER A 1119 -69.21 17.02 34.93
N LYS A 1120 -68.64 18.18 35.26
CA LYS A 1120 -69.36 19.46 35.33
C LYS A 1120 -69.89 19.80 33.93
N GLY A 1121 -71.20 20.03 33.83
CA GLY A 1121 -71.88 20.30 32.56
C GLY A 1121 -72.39 19.07 31.81
N ALA A 1122 -72.35 17.88 32.42
CA ALA A 1122 -72.92 16.66 31.82
C ALA A 1122 -74.44 16.81 31.59
N GLY A 1123 -74.88 16.60 30.35
CA GLY A 1123 -76.28 16.63 29.95
C GLY A 1123 -77.04 15.34 30.27
N ALA A 1124 -78.38 15.39 30.22
CA ALA A 1124 -79.25 14.25 30.45
C ALA A 1124 -79.00 13.07 29.48
N ASP A 1125 -78.49 13.35 28.27
CA ASP A 1125 -78.13 12.36 27.27
C ASP A 1125 -76.97 11.46 27.71
N LEU A 1126 -75.94 12.03 28.33
CA LEU A 1126 -74.79 11.26 28.85
C LEU A 1126 -75.19 10.45 30.09
N LEU A 1127 -76.06 11.00 30.96
CA LEU A 1127 -76.61 10.28 32.11
C LEU A 1127 -77.47 9.08 31.69
N HIS A 1128 -78.24 9.22 30.61
CA HIS A 1128 -79.00 8.10 30.05
C HIS A 1128 -78.07 7.02 29.48
N GLN A 1129 -77.06 7.42 28.70
CA GLN A 1129 -76.10 6.49 28.11
C GLN A 1129 -75.28 5.73 29.16
N VAL A 1130 -74.78 6.40 30.20
CA VAL A 1130 -74.01 5.73 31.27
C VAL A 1130 -74.88 4.75 32.07
N ARG A 1131 -76.17 5.06 32.27
CA ARG A 1131 -77.12 4.18 32.96
C ARG A 1131 -77.43 2.90 32.18
N ALA A 1132 -77.26 2.93 30.85
CA ALA A 1132 -77.43 1.78 29.99
C ALA A 1132 -76.17 0.88 29.91
N LEU A 1133 -75.02 1.31 30.47
CA LEU A 1133 -73.82 0.48 30.49
C LEU A 1133 -73.97 -0.72 31.43
N PRO A 1134 -73.36 -1.87 31.12
CA PRO A 1134 -73.22 -2.96 32.07
C PRO A 1134 -72.54 -2.47 33.36
N ALA A 1135 -72.98 -2.99 34.51
CA ALA A 1135 -72.60 -2.48 35.83
C ALA A 1135 -71.08 -2.36 36.04
N GLY A 1136 -70.29 -3.28 35.48
CA GLY A 1136 -68.82 -3.29 35.54
C GLY A 1136 -68.08 -2.63 34.38
N ALA A 1137 -68.74 -2.32 33.25
CA ALA A 1137 -68.05 -1.86 32.04
C ALA A 1137 -67.38 -0.49 32.27
N GLY A 1138 -66.09 -0.38 31.94
CA GLY A 1138 -65.33 0.87 32.08
C GLY A 1138 -65.06 1.31 33.52
N LEU A 1139 -65.28 0.44 34.52
CA LEU A 1139 -64.91 0.69 35.92
C LEU A 1139 -63.45 0.28 36.18
N ASP A 1140 -62.66 1.22 36.67
CA ASP A 1140 -61.30 0.99 37.16
C ASP A 1140 -61.03 1.88 38.40
N VAL A 1141 -59.80 1.85 38.91
CA VAL A 1141 -59.36 2.64 40.07
C VAL A 1141 -59.71 4.14 39.98
N TYR A 1142 -59.78 4.71 38.78
CA TYR A 1142 -60.04 6.14 38.56
C TYR A 1142 -61.50 6.47 38.21
N THR A 1143 -62.19 5.60 37.49
CA THR A 1143 -63.60 5.83 37.10
C THR A 1143 -64.59 5.32 38.15
N ALA A 1144 -64.25 4.30 38.94
CA ALA A 1144 -65.13 3.77 39.97
C ALA A 1144 -65.49 4.75 41.10
N PRO A 1145 -64.54 5.54 41.65
CA PRO A 1145 -64.87 6.52 42.69
C PRO A 1145 -65.86 7.58 42.18
N SER A 1146 -65.63 8.12 40.99
CA SER A 1146 -66.50 9.13 40.38
C SER A 1146 -67.85 8.55 39.95
N ALA A 1147 -67.91 7.29 39.52
CA ALA A 1147 -69.15 6.59 39.24
C ALA A 1147 -69.97 6.31 40.51
N TRP A 1148 -69.34 5.95 41.63
CA TRP A 1148 -70.00 5.82 42.93
C TRP A 1148 -70.56 7.16 43.39
N ALA A 1149 -69.77 8.23 43.27
CA ALA A 1149 -70.21 9.59 43.57
C ALA A 1149 -71.39 10.04 42.70
N LEU A 1150 -71.36 9.74 41.39
CA LEU A 1150 -72.45 10.04 40.47
C LEU A 1150 -73.73 9.26 40.85
N ALA A 1151 -73.61 7.97 41.14
CA ALA A 1151 -74.73 7.15 41.57
C ALA A 1151 -75.37 7.69 42.87
N ALA A 1152 -74.55 8.14 43.83
CA ALA A 1152 -75.04 8.78 45.05
C ALA A 1152 -75.79 10.10 44.77
N ARG A 1153 -75.34 10.90 43.80
CA ARG A 1153 -76.00 12.15 43.39
C ARG A 1153 -77.36 11.90 42.72
N GLU A 1154 -77.43 10.89 41.86
CA GLU A 1154 -78.63 10.58 41.05
C GLU A 1154 -79.59 9.57 41.71
N GLY A 1155 -79.21 9.01 42.87
CA GLY A 1155 -79.99 7.99 43.57
C GLY A 1155 -79.98 6.61 42.90
N TRP A 1156 -78.89 6.24 42.22
CA TRP A 1156 -78.71 4.95 41.56
C TRP A 1156 -78.04 3.90 42.45
N GLN A 1157 -78.14 2.62 42.06
CA GLN A 1157 -77.36 1.55 42.70
C GLN A 1157 -75.87 1.74 42.41
N ALA A 1158 -75.05 1.52 43.44
CA ALA A 1158 -73.61 1.79 43.39
C ALA A 1158 -72.75 0.58 43.79
N ASP A 1159 -73.33 -0.63 43.94
CA ASP A 1159 -72.63 -1.78 44.53
C ASP A 1159 -71.34 -2.14 43.79
N ALA A 1160 -71.39 -2.21 42.45
CA ALA A 1160 -70.21 -2.51 41.64
C ALA A 1160 -69.13 -1.41 41.72
N ALA A 1161 -69.54 -0.14 41.63
CA ALA A 1161 -68.62 1.00 41.71
C ALA A 1161 -68.00 1.14 43.10
N ARG A 1162 -68.78 0.93 44.17
CA ARG A 1162 -68.29 0.91 45.55
C ARG A 1162 -67.35 -0.26 45.79
N ALA A 1163 -67.73 -1.47 45.38
CA ALA A 1163 -66.88 -2.66 45.54
C ALA A 1163 -65.52 -2.47 44.85
N ILE A 1164 -65.51 -2.00 43.60
CA ILE A 1164 -64.28 -1.73 42.86
C ILE A 1164 -63.49 -0.58 43.50
N THR A 1165 -64.14 0.51 43.92
CA THR A 1165 -63.45 1.61 44.63
C THR A 1165 -62.74 1.11 45.89
N LEU A 1166 -63.43 0.32 46.73
CA LEU A 1166 -62.87 -0.17 47.98
C LEU A 1166 -61.81 -1.26 47.77
N GLN A 1167 -61.95 -2.09 46.72
CA GLN A 1167 -60.98 -3.11 46.38
C GLN A 1167 -59.69 -2.50 45.80
N GLU A 1168 -59.81 -1.53 44.89
CA GLU A 1168 -58.68 -0.95 44.17
C GLU A 1168 -57.96 0.15 44.97
N ALA A 1169 -58.64 0.80 45.91
CA ALA A 1169 -58.03 1.82 46.78
C ALA A 1169 -57.11 1.22 47.85
N ASP A 1170 -57.11 -0.11 48.06
CA ASP A 1170 -56.24 -0.82 49.00
C ASP A 1170 -56.10 -0.12 50.37
N GLU A 1171 -54.91 0.40 50.72
CA GLU A 1171 -54.63 1.08 52.00
C GLU A 1171 -55.49 2.35 52.20
N ASP A 1172 -55.97 2.99 51.12
CA ASP A 1172 -56.75 4.24 51.15
C ASP A 1172 -58.25 4.01 51.35
N ALA A 1173 -58.75 2.79 51.13
CA ALA A 1173 -60.18 2.48 51.03
C ALA A 1173 -60.99 2.96 52.24
N ALA A 1174 -60.48 2.67 53.44
CA ALA A 1174 -61.16 3.04 54.70
C ALA A 1174 -61.16 4.57 54.94
N GLY A 1175 -60.17 5.30 54.42
CA GLY A 1175 -60.13 6.76 54.50
C GLY A 1175 -61.09 7.41 53.51
N ILE A 1176 -61.08 6.93 52.27
CA ILE A 1176 -61.98 7.40 51.20
C ILE A 1176 -63.45 7.15 51.59
N GLU A 1177 -63.77 5.97 52.14
CA GLU A 1177 -65.13 5.64 52.58
C GLU A 1177 -65.61 6.55 53.71
N ARG A 1178 -64.79 6.76 54.75
CA ARG A 1178 -65.13 7.65 55.87
C ARG A 1178 -65.33 9.10 55.42
N PHE A 1179 -64.45 9.59 54.54
CA PHE A 1179 -64.59 10.92 53.95
C PHE A 1179 -65.88 11.05 53.14
N PHE A 1180 -66.14 10.10 52.25
CA PHE A 1180 -67.31 10.15 51.38
C PHE A 1180 -68.62 10.09 52.19
N ALA A 1181 -68.66 9.23 53.22
CA ALA A 1181 -69.79 9.19 54.16
C ALA A 1181 -69.99 10.52 54.90
N ALA A 1182 -68.91 11.18 55.32
CA ALA A 1182 -68.99 12.50 55.96
C ALA A 1182 -69.52 13.58 55.00
N VAL A 1183 -69.11 13.55 53.73
CA VAL A 1183 -69.61 14.44 52.67
C VAL A 1183 -71.09 14.21 52.41
N GLN A 1184 -71.53 12.96 52.29
CA GLN A 1184 -72.95 12.60 52.10
C GLN A 1184 -73.81 13.01 53.30
N ALA A 1185 -73.27 12.94 54.52
CA ALA A 1185 -73.94 13.37 55.74
C ALA A 1185 -73.97 14.90 55.94
N GLY A 1186 -73.43 15.69 55.01
CA GLY A 1186 -73.45 17.16 55.09
C GLY A 1186 -72.56 17.74 56.20
N ARG A 1187 -71.50 17.03 56.60
CA ARG A 1187 -70.50 17.52 57.56
C ARG A 1187 -69.72 18.71 56.99
N SER A 1188 -69.12 19.52 57.86
CA SER A 1188 -68.27 20.65 57.42
C SER A 1188 -67.04 20.16 56.66
N PRO A 1189 -66.43 20.97 55.76
CA PRO A 1189 -65.22 20.58 55.05
C PRO A 1189 -64.08 20.12 55.96
N GLU A 1190 -63.91 20.75 57.13
CA GLU A 1190 -62.87 20.40 58.11
C GLU A 1190 -63.13 19.04 58.75
N GLN A 1191 -64.40 18.73 59.04
CA GLN A 1191 -64.80 17.44 59.61
C GLN A 1191 -64.67 16.30 58.58
N ALA A 1192 -65.03 16.57 57.32
CA ALA A 1192 -64.81 15.63 56.24
C ALA A 1192 -63.31 15.40 56.01
N GLU A 1193 -62.50 16.46 55.92
CA GLU A 1193 -61.05 16.38 55.75
C GLU A 1193 -60.37 15.57 56.87
N ALA A 1194 -60.77 15.79 58.13
CA ALA A 1194 -60.29 15.01 59.26
C ALA A 1194 -60.65 13.51 59.15
N ALA A 1195 -61.77 13.18 58.49
CA ALA A 1195 -62.22 11.81 58.28
C ALA A 1195 -61.38 11.04 57.23
N LEU A 1196 -60.65 11.71 56.33
CA LEU A 1196 -59.68 11.04 55.45
C LEU A 1196 -58.60 10.34 56.28
N GLY A 1197 -57.96 11.09 57.18
CA GLY A 1197 -56.81 10.59 57.95
C GLY A 1197 -55.59 10.35 57.05
N ARG A 1198 -54.99 9.16 57.16
CA ARG A 1198 -53.80 8.76 56.38
C ARG A 1198 -54.26 8.13 55.07
N VAL A 1199 -54.20 8.93 54.01
CA VAL A 1199 -54.57 8.54 52.66
C VAL A 1199 -53.49 9.06 51.73
N SER A 1200 -53.12 8.27 50.75
CA SER A 1200 -52.14 8.60 49.72
C SER A 1200 -52.53 9.88 48.96
N LEU A 1201 -51.57 10.44 48.23
CA LEU A 1201 -51.82 11.63 47.41
C LEU A 1201 -52.94 11.37 46.39
N VAL A 1202 -52.89 10.23 45.69
CA VAL A 1202 -53.87 9.86 44.66
C VAL A 1202 -55.24 9.58 45.30
N GLY A 1203 -55.29 8.88 46.43
CA GLY A 1203 -56.53 8.62 47.16
C GLY A 1203 -57.23 9.89 47.64
N ARG A 1204 -56.46 10.92 48.07
CA ARG A 1204 -57.00 12.26 48.36
C ARG A 1204 -57.61 12.90 47.12
N GLY A 1205 -56.93 12.83 45.98
CA GLY A 1205 -57.44 13.31 44.69
C GLY A 1205 -58.77 12.64 44.30
N MET A 1206 -58.88 11.33 44.50
CA MET A 1206 -60.11 10.56 44.25
C MET A 1206 -61.23 10.98 45.20
N ALA A 1207 -60.95 11.08 46.50
CA ALA A 1207 -61.92 11.53 47.49
C ALA A 1207 -62.44 12.94 47.19
N TYR A 1208 -61.57 13.89 46.89
CA TYR A 1208 -61.96 15.25 46.49
C TYR A 1208 -62.79 15.25 45.20
N THR A 1209 -62.45 14.39 44.24
CA THR A 1209 -63.24 14.20 43.02
C THR A 1209 -64.65 13.73 43.35
N MET A 1210 -64.80 12.74 44.24
CA MET A 1210 -66.11 12.27 44.71
C MET A 1210 -66.92 13.38 45.36
N ALA A 1211 -66.29 14.22 46.19
CA ALA A 1211 -66.95 15.37 46.79
C ALA A 1211 -67.39 16.41 45.75
N VAL A 1212 -66.57 16.70 44.74
CA VAL A 1212 -66.93 17.62 43.65
C VAL A 1212 -68.12 17.09 42.86
N VAL A 1213 -68.15 15.80 42.55
CA VAL A 1213 -69.25 15.17 41.80
C VAL A 1213 -70.58 15.25 42.57
N VAL A 1214 -70.59 14.96 43.88
CA VAL A 1214 -71.81 14.97 44.72
C VAL A 1214 -72.27 16.38 45.07
N LEU A 1215 -71.35 17.27 45.48
CA LEU A 1215 -71.71 18.62 45.96
C LEU A 1215 -71.92 19.63 44.83
N GLY A 1216 -71.36 19.37 43.64
CA GLY A 1216 -71.45 20.27 42.47
C GLY A 1216 -70.83 21.64 42.77
N GLU A 1217 -71.56 22.71 42.50
CA GLU A 1217 -71.12 24.09 42.77
C GLU A 1217 -70.91 24.38 44.26
N ARG A 1218 -71.54 23.62 45.17
CA ARG A 1218 -71.38 23.77 46.63
C ARG A 1218 -70.05 23.22 47.14
N CYS A 1219 -69.28 22.54 46.30
CA CYS A 1219 -67.99 21.98 46.69
C CYS A 1219 -66.95 23.09 46.92
N PRO A 1220 -66.19 23.08 48.04
CA PRO A 1220 -65.10 24.00 48.29
C PRO A 1220 -64.09 24.08 47.14
N THR A 1221 -63.70 25.29 46.74
CA THR A 1221 -62.78 25.52 45.63
C THR A 1221 -61.42 24.86 45.82
N HIS A 1222 -60.93 24.74 47.07
CA HIS A 1222 -59.65 24.11 47.35
C HIS A 1222 -59.65 22.60 47.07
N TRP A 1223 -60.75 21.86 47.32
CA TRP A 1223 -60.88 20.45 46.94
C TRP A 1223 -60.91 20.27 45.43
N ARG A 1224 -61.63 21.16 44.72
CA ARG A 1224 -61.65 21.15 43.24
C ARG A 1224 -60.26 21.38 42.65
N ASN A 1225 -59.52 22.36 43.17
CA ASN A 1225 -58.15 22.66 42.73
C ASN A 1225 -57.18 21.52 43.08
N ALA A 1226 -57.27 20.97 44.29
CA ALA A 1226 -56.46 19.84 44.73
C ALA A 1226 -56.67 18.60 43.84
N ALA A 1227 -57.92 18.25 43.53
CA ALA A 1227 -58.23 17.16 42.61
C ALA A 1227 -57.63 17.38 41.21
N ARG A 1228 -57.71 18.62 40.69
CA ARG A 1228 -57.09 19.01 39.40
C ARG A 1228 -55.57 18.99 39.42
N GLN A 1229 -54.94 19.28 40.55
CA GLN A 1229 -53.48 19.29 40.69
C GLN A 1229 -52.93 17.87 40.84
N VAL A 1230 -53.64 17.02 41.58
CA VAL A 1230 -53.20 15.64 41.85
C VAL A 1230 -53.50 14.70 40.70
N LEU A 1231 -54.70 14.76 40.10
CA LEU A 1231 -55.12 13.83 39.04
C LEU A 1231 -54.97 14.46 37.64
N PHE A 1232 -54.55 13.64 36.68
CA PHE A 1232 -54.48 14.02 35.26
C PHE A 1232 -55.83 13.88 34.58
N ALA A 1233 -56.00 14.47 33.40
CA ALA A 1233 -57.31 14.50 32.73
C ALA A 1233 -57.89 13.12 32.42
N SER A 1234 -57.06 12.11 32.18
CA SER A 1234 -57.49 10.73 31.94
C SER A 1234 -57.96 9.98 33.20
N GLU A 1235 -57.86 10.59 34.38
CA GLU A 1235 -58.07 9.95 35.70
C GLU A 1235 -59.22 10.58 36.50
N ARG A 1236 -59.85 11.62 35.95
CA ARG A 1236 -60.95 12.33 36.63
C ARG A 1236 -61.95 12.87 35.62
N PRO A 1237 -63.20 13.12 36.04
CA PRO A 1237 -64.12 13.94 35.28
C PRO A 1237 -63.57 15.36 35.04
N TYR A 1238 -64.14 16.05 34.06
CA TYR A 1238 -63.94 17.49 33.89
C TYR A 1238 -64.59 18.24 35.06
N LEU A 1239 -63.79 18.93 35.87
CA LEU A 1239 -64.24 19.58 37.12
C LEU A 1239 -64.53 21.08 36.97
N GLY A 1240 -64.33 21.64 35.77
CA GLY A 1240 -64.33 23.09 35.50
C GLY A 1240 -62.95 23.72 35.67
#